data_AF-A0AAD2HKA9-F1
#
_entry.id   AF-A0AAD2HKA9-F1
#
_cell.length_a   1.000
_cell.length_b   1.000
_cell.length_c   1.000
_cell.angle_alpha   90.00
_cell.angle_beta   90.00
_cell.angle_gamma   90.00
#
_symmetry.space_group_name_H-M   'P 1'
#
loop_
_entity.id
_entity.type
_entity.pdbx_description
1 polymer ?
#
loop_
_entity_poly.entity_id
_entity_poly.type
_entity_poly.pdbx_seq_one_letter_code
_entity_poly.pdbx_strand_id
1 'polypeptide(L)'
;MSWQSTAEMVTQLRETRGTTPPALVGATTTCVGSKMYLYGGSRPSDGVSVSDLYVLDLQLFRWDQVFPVEGSPVPSPRHYHTTDLWQNYLVVFGGQTRSKGSKASQTLSDVQLFDLSTHSWLLPSRAPPIIAFPASLPVIQPRYSHLSCVSGNHLLVFGGENFPGQLLDDICVYDLEKHEWVRRHTYLHFVHSGTSAVATSRWHVKTFRQRTQELAHVAPQPVPLPYSEHATQQSLCDIHVYHMGEVSRPRIDVLSPLTDGRIQVQGTPPDAIGRLPLLRCPSNAILGNSLILLGIAEDNRLVIRTFDMATKIWTAAALGRTLQDGVWARACISHAQSKLYFFASLKSAVGPQHPIFWDTLVTVDLEAIGIYQPPSHKLCRVDQLRRLLSLESGQNMDFAFVCEDKRQIRCCKQRLAQAWPWFREHYSMISGGQPSKIHYGKRTQLTLTLTSCFWTQSYPVTLALMQYFYSLSLDTALQRAPAVLSYLLLISTEFTIPHLQALVRHAMHIELSEATALGIYDAAASCRCRSLQIRAFTMHKRRKQLDNVADRLPSQREIGRARSNSQGAWRSARESKPLPRSPSAGPGSPPAASAAQSRRKDHSVESRMSHSSGSRVGDPPKFRIVVTPPSIPSNLKRSQSLGSRLPRPVSRPKLGLSSSSPRHDSVVSVMQMPLTPNSFARSRLAGMGIPPAEGPREQRGRRMER
;
A
#
# COMPACT_ATOMS: atom_id res chain seq x y z
N MET A 1 -10.24 33.73 2.56
CA MET A 1 -10.40 32.31 2.15
C MET A 1 -11.28 31.64 3.18
N SER A 2 -12.42 31.05 2.78
CA SER A 2 -13.18 30.20 3.69
C SER A 2 -12.37 28.94 4.00
N TRP A 3 -12.37 28.51 5.27
CA TRP A 3 -11.54 27.38 5.70
C TRP A 3 -12.17 26.06 5.24
N GLN A 4 -11.77 25.58 4.07
CA GLN A 4 -12.02 24.18 3.66
C GLN A 4 -11.56 23.23 4.77
N SER A 5 -12.29 22.12 4.93
CA SER A 5 -11.91 21.08 5.87
C SER A 5 -10.57 20.49 5.46
N THR A 6 -9.69 20.17 6.40
CA THR A 6 -8.40 19.51 6.07
C THR A 6 -8.62 18.17 5.36
N ALA A 7 -9.76 17.51 5.62
CA ALA A 7 -10.20 16.31 4.91
C ALA A 7 -10.51 16.56 3.42
N GLU A 8 -11.04 17.73 3.06
CA GLU A 8 -11.31 18.13 1.66
C GLU A 8 -10.02 18.48 0.89
N MET A 9 -8.92 18.76 1.60
CA MET A 9 -7.61 18.95 0.95
C MET A 9 -6.98 17.60 0.56
N VAL A 10 -7.24 16.56 1.37
CA VAL A 10 -6.75 15.17 1.24
C VAL A 10 -7.58 14.34 0.26
N THR A 11 -8.90 14.54 0.24
CA THR A 11 -9.85 13.81 -0.61
C THR A 11 -10.31 14.69 -1.77
N GLN A 12 -10.18 14.20 -3.01
CA GLN A 12 -10.59 14.94 -4.21
C GLN A 12 -11.49 14.07 -5.08
N LEU A 13 -12.60 14.65 -5.54
CA LEU A 13 -13.48 14.07 -6.54
C LEU A 13 -13.01 14.50 -7.94
N ARG A 14 -12.98 13.58 -8.91
CA ARG A 14 -12.54 13.83 -10.28
C ARG A 14 -13.44 13.09 -11.26
N GLU A 15 -13.95 13.81 -12.25
CA GLU A 15 -14.62 13.22 -13.41
C GLU A 15 -13.57 12.55 -14.31
N THR A 16 -13.89 11.37 -14.82
CA THR A 16 -13.10 10.70 -15.87
C THR A 16 -13.63 11.08 -17.26
N ARG A 17 -12.77 10.97 -18.27
CA ARG A 17 -13.09 11.35 -19.67
C ARG A 17 -12.53 10.30 -20.63
N GLY A 18 -12.84 10.42 -21.93
CA GLY A 18 -12.35 9.48 -22.96
C GLY A 18 -13.35 8.35 -23.21
N THR A 19 -12.85 7.15 -23.50
CA THR A 19 -13.69 5.97 -23.74
C THR A 19 -14.10 5.34 -22.40
N THR A 20 -14.93 6.05 -21.63
CA THR A 20 -15.35 5.60 -20.29
C THR A 20 -16.07 4.25 -20.40
N PRO A 21 -15.66 3.23 -19.60
CA PRO A 21 -16.29 1.91 -19.63
C PRO A 21 -17.78 1.97 -19.25
N PRO A 22 -18.62 1.04 -19.76
CA PRO A 22 -20.00 0.92 -19.32
C PRO A 22 -20.09 0.55 -17.83
N ALA A 23 -21.27 0.72 -17.23
CA ALA A 23 -21.51 0.23 -15.88
C ALA A 23 -21.35 -1.30 -15.83
N LEU A 24 -20.62 -1.81 -14.83
CA LEU A 24 -20.22 -3.21 -14.73
C LEU A 24 -20.36 -3.75 -13.30
N VAL A 25 -20.69 -5.03 -13.18
CA VAL A 25 -20.70 -5.79 -11.92
C VAL A 25 -19.58 -6.82 -11.94
N GLY A 26 -18.87 -6.99 -10.82
CA GLY A 26 -17.83 -8.03 -10.68
C GLY A 26 -16.64 -7.87 -11.64
N ALA A 27 -16.40 -6.67 -12.17
CA ALA A 27 -15.16 -6.31 -12.86
C ALA A 27 -14.03 -6.11 -11.84
N THR A 28 -12.77 -6.24 -12.29
CA THR A 28 -11.59 -6.05 -11.43
C THR A 28 -10.75 -4.87 -11.86
N THR A 29 -10.11 -4.21 -10.89
CA THR A 29 -9.24 -3.04 -11.14
C THR A 29 -7.87 -3.22 -10.49
N THR A 30 -6.81 -2.97 -11.27
CA THR A 30 -5.41 -3.20 -10.86
C THR A 30 -4.55 -1.99 -11.22
N CYS A 31 -3.88 -1.40 -10.22
CA CYS A 31 -2.96 -0.27 -10.42
C CYS A 31 -1.58 -0.75 -10.88
N VAL A 32 -1.05 -0.12 -11.94
CA VAL A 32 0.31 -0.34 -12.45
C VAL A 32 0.98 1.02 -12.66
N GLY A 33 1.86 1.41 -11.73
CA GLY A 33 2.53 2.71 -11.77
C GLY A 33 1.56 3.90 -11.73
N SER A 34 1.48 4.63 -12.84
CA SER A 34 0.56 5.78 -13.05
C SER A 34 -0.71 5.43 -13.83
N LYS A 35 -0.95 4.16 -14.13
CA LYS A 35 -2.14 3.68 -14.84
C LYS A 35 -2.96 2.74 -13.95
N MET A 36 -4.26 2.66 -14.21
CA MET A 36 -5.16 1.66 -13.62
C MET A 36 -5.82 0.88 -14.75
N TYR A 37 -5.74 -0.45 -14.70
CA TYR A 37 -6.41 -1.32 -15.65
C TYR A 37 -7.74 -1.82 -15.06
N LEU A 38 -8.75 -1.92 -15.90
CA LEU A 38 -10.07 -2.50 -15.61
C LEU A 38 -10.30 -3.66 -16.56
N TYR A 39 -10.60 -4.84 -16.03
CA TYR A 39 -10.85 -6.04 -16.85
C TYR A 39 -12.20 -6.70 -16.53
N GLY A 40 -12.89 -7.11 -17.60
CA GLY A 40 -14.08 -7.94 -17.57
C GLY A 40 -15.26 -7.33 -16.80
N GLY A 41 -16.05 -8.20 -16.16
CA GLY A 41 -17.30 -7.87 -15.48
C GLY A 41 -18.53 -8.35 -16.24
N SER A 42 -19.72 -8.07 -15.71
CA SER A 42 -21.00 -8.32 -16.37
C SER A 42 -21.82 -7.04 -16.49
N ARG A 43 -22.56 -6.90 -17.59
CA ARG A 43 -23.43 -5.74 -17.83
C ARG A 43 -24.71 -5.85 -16.98
N PRO A 44 -25.10 -4.82 -16.22
CA PRO A 44 -26.31 -4.84 -15.40
C PRO A 44 -27.61 -5.03 -16.20
N SER A 45 -27.63 -4.64 -17.48
CA SER A 45 -28.81 -4.65 -18.34
C SER A 45 -29.25 -6.04 -18.80
N ASP A 46 -28.29 -6.95 -19.08
CA ASP A 46 -28.57 -8.30 -19.60
C ASP A 46 -27.83 -9.42 -18.85
N GLY A 47 -26.98 -9.07 -17.88
CA GLY A 47 -26.17 -10.01 -17.10
C GLY A 47 -25.06 -10.70 -17.91
N VAL A 48 -24.81 -10.28 -19.15
CA VAL A 48 -23.81 -10.88 -20.03
C VAL A 48 -22.41 -10.47 -19.58
N SER A 49 -21.51 -11.43 -19.46
CA SER A 49 -20.10 -11.18 -19.13
C SER A 49 -19.36 -10.57 -20.32
N VAL A 50 -18.38 -9.70 -20.04
CA VAL A 50 -17.47 -9.11 -21.04
C VAL A 50 -16.02 -9.53 -20.80
N SER A 51 -15.18 -9.43 -21.82
CA SER A 51 -13.71 -9.62 -21.77
C SER A 51 -12.95 -8.34 -22.15
N ASP A 52 -13.63 -7.19 -22.13
CA ASP A 52 -13.01 -5.91 -22.45
C ASP A 52 -11.94 -5.54 -21.42
N LEU A 53 -10.85 -4.93 -21.90
CA LEU A 53 -9.79 -4.34 -21.10
C LEU A 53 -9.77 -2.82 -21.34
N TYR A 54 -9.77 -2.05 -20.26
CA TYR A 54 -9.65 -0.59 -20.31
C TYR A 54 -8.49 -0.13 -19.44
N VAL A 55 -7.92 1.02 -19.78
CA VAL A 55 -6.86 1.67 -19.00
C VAL A 55 -7.21 3.12 -18.71
N LEU A 56 -7.10 3.51 -17.43
CA LEU A 56 -7.24 4.88 -16.96
C LEU A 56 -5.85 5.45 -16.67
N ASP A 57 -5.52 6.55 -17.33
CA ASP A 57 -4.37 7.37 -16.94
C ASP A 57 -4.70 8.15 -15.66
N LEU A 58 -3.95 7.91 -14.57
CA LEU A 58 -4.19 8.53 -13.26
C LEU A 58 -3.60 9.95 -13.12
N GLN A 59 -2.97 10.49 -14.16
CA GLN A 59 -2.53 11.89 -14.26
C GLN A 59 -3.52 12.73 -15.06
N LEU A 60 -4.00 12.19 -16.19
CA LEU A 60 -4.92 12.84 -17.11
C LEU A 60 -6.40 12.57 -16.80
N PHE A 61 -6.71 11.55 -15.99
CA PHE A 61 -8.06 11.06 -15.69
C PHE A 61 -8.84 10.68 -16.96
N ARG A 62 -8.12 10.11 -17.94
CA ARG A 62 -8.65 9.70 -19.24
C ARG A 62 -8.61 8.19 -19.40
N TRP A 63 -9.76 7.61 -19.74
CA TRP A 63 -9.93 6.23 -20.15
C TRP A 63 -9.60 6.06 -21.63
N ASP A 64 -8.87 4.99 -21.94
CA ASP A 64 -8.70 4.42 -23.27
C ASP A 64 -9.02 2.92 -23.22
N GLN A 65 -9.67 2.38 -24.26
CA GLN A 65 -9.88 0.94 -24.41
C GLN A 65 -8.59 0.28 -24.92
N VAL A 66 -8.18 -0.83 -24.31
CA VAL A 66 -7.00 -1.59 -24.69
C VAL A 66 -7.44 -2.75 -25.57
N PHE A 67 -7.09 -2.67 -26.86
CA PHE A 67 -7.27 -3.76 -27.80
C PHE A 67 -6.03 -4.67 -27.76
N PRO A 68 -6.19 -5.98 -27.49
CA PRO A 68 -5.09 -6.93 -27.63
C PRO A 68 -4.57 -6.98 -29.07
N VAL A 69 -3.30 -7.35 -29.25
CA VAL A 69 -2.70 -7.56 -30.59
C VAL A 69 -3.51 -8.59 -31.39
N GLU A 70 -3.58 -8.41 -32.71
CA GLU A 70 -4.26 -9.34 -33.61
C GLU A 70 -3.72 -10.78 -33.47
N GLY A 71 -4.62 -11.76 -33.43
CA GLY A 71 -4.27 -13.15 -33.15
C GLY A 71 -4.01 -13.48 -31.67
N SER A 72 -4.07 -12.50 -30.76
CA SER A 72 -3.96 -12.75 -29.32
C SER A 72 -5.05 -13.71 -28.82
N PRO A 73 -4.73 -14.70 -27.97
CA PRO A 73 -5.69 -15.65 -27.39
C PRO A 73 -6.52 -14.99 -26.28
N VAL A 74 -7.48 -14.13 -26.65
CA VAL A 74 -8.33 -13.41 -25.69
C VAL A 74 -9.15 -14.40 -24.84
N PRO A 75 -9.11 -14.31 -23.49
CA PRO A 75 -9.86 -15.22 -22.63
C PRO A 75 -11.38 -15.09 -22.76
N SER A 76 -12.07 -16.11 -22.26
CA SER A 76 -13.53 -16.08 -22.13
C SER A 76 -14.02 -14.88 -21.28
N PRO A 77 -15.10 -14.20 -21.70
CA PRO A 77 -15.75 -13.13 -20.94
C PRO A 77 -16.11 -13.56 -19.52
N ARG A 78 -15.79 -12.76 -18.50
CA ARG A 78 -15.89 -13.21 -17.10
C ARG A 78 -16.12 -12.10 -16.08
N HIS A 79 -16.77 -12.44 -14.98
CA HIS A 79 -17.06 -11.57 -13.83
C HIS A 79 -16.85 -12.32 -12.51
N TYR A 80 -16.68 -11.58 -11.40
CA TYR A 80 -16.30 -12.13 -10.08
C TYR A 80 -15.01 -12.99 -10.12
N HIS A 81 -14.12 -12.66 -11.06
CA HIS A 81 -12.74 -13.15 -11.12
C HIS A 81 -11.85 -12.28 -10.21
N THR A 82 -10.57 -12.61 -10.10
CA THR A 82 -9.55 -11.71 -9.54
C THR A 82 -8.49 -11.38 -10.57
N THR A 83 -7.86 -10.20 -10.42
CA THR A 83 -6.74 -9.75 -11.26
C THR A 83 -5.65 -9.15 -10.40
N ASP A 84 -4.49 -9.80 -10.40
CA ASP A 84 -3.28 -9.35 -9.70
C ASP A 84 -2.24 -8.86 -10.70
N LEU A 85 -1.31 -8.02 -10.24
CA LEU A 85 -0.11 -7.68 -11.01
C LEU A 85 1.05 -8.57 -10.53
N TRP A 86 1.73 -9.23 -11.46
CA TRP A 86 3.00 -9.93 -11.23
C TRP A 86 4.01 -9.50 -12.28
N GLN A 87 5.14 -8.94 -11.85
CA GLN A 87 6.13 -8.33 -12.74
C GLN A 87 5.47 -7.34 -13.73
N ASN A 88 5.45 -7.67 -15.03
CA ASN A 88 4.82 -6.90 -16.12
C ASN A 88 3.50 -7.52 -16.62
N TYR A 89 2.96 -8.51 -15.94
CA TYR A 89 1.75 -9.24 -16.34
C TYR A 89 0.57 -8.94 -15.42
N LEU A 90 -0.61 -8.74 -16.01
CA LEU A 90 -1.87 -8.89 -15.28
C LEU A 90 -2.24 -10.37 -15.27
N VAL A 91 -2.33 -10.95 -14.07
CA VAL A 91 -2.67 -12.35 -13.84
C VAL A 91 -4.14 -12.41 -13.43
N VAL A 92 -4.96 -12.99 -14.28
CA VAL A 92 -6.40 -13.18 -14.09
C VAL A 92 -6.66 -14.62 -13.70
N PHE A 93 -7.49 -14.86 -12.68
CA PHE A 93 -7.88 -16.21 -12.29
C PHE A 93 -9.39 -16.36 -12.07
N GLY A 94 -9.94 -17.46 -12.61
CA GLY A 94 -11.29 -17.96 -12.33
C GLY A 94 -12.42 -16.99 -12.74
N GLY A 95 -13.47 -16.96 -11.91
CA GLY A 95 -14.70 -16.18 -12.12
C GLY A 95 -15.84 -17.01 -12.75
N GLN A 96 -16.91 -16.32 -13.13
CA GLN A 96 -18.03 -16.88 -13.90
C GLN A 96 -18.13 -16.25 -15.29
N THR A 97 -18.45 -17.07 -16.29
CA THR A 97 -18.89 -16.61 -17.61
C THR A 97 -20.39 -16.83 -17.79
N ARG A 98 -21.08 -15.84 -18.37
CA ARG A 98 -22.49 -15.93 -18.76
C ARG A 98 -22.68 -15.32 -20.15
N SER A 99 -23.10 -16.15 -21.09
CA SER A 99 -23.37 -15.77 -22.49
C SER A 99 -24.79 -15.26 -22.70
N LYS A 100 -25.00 -14.47 -23.75
CA LYS A 100 -26.32 -13.96 -24.14
C LYS A 100 -27.25 -15.13 -24.49
N GLY A 101 -28.43 -15.17 -23.87
CA GLY A 101 -29.40 -16.26 -24.04
C GLY A 101 -29.23 -17.45 -23.08
N SER A 102 -28.07 -17.58 -22.41
CA SER A 102 -27.91 -18.59 -21.35
C SER A 102 -28.49 -18.13 -20.02
N LYS A 103 -29.28 -19.03 -19.39
CA LYS A 103 -29.66 -18.92 -17.97
C LYS A 103 -28.62 -19.51 -17.03
N ALA A 104 -27.70 -20.35 -17.53
CA ALA A 104 -26.64 -20.96 -16.75
C ALA A 104 -25.34 -20.11 -16.83
N SER A 105 -24.76 -19.81 -15.67
CA SER A 105 -23.37 -19.36 -15.56
C SER A 105 -22.44 -20.56 -15.52
N GLN A 106 -21.30 -20.49 -16.20
CA GLN A 106 -20.22 -21.48 -16.07
C GLN A 106 -19.10 -20.88 -15.21
N THR A 107 -18.72 -21.59 -14.15
CA THR A 107 -17.59 -21.20 -13.29
C THR A 107 -16.25 -21.67 -13.90
N LEU A 108 -15.21 -20.86 -13.74
CA LEU A 108 -13.90 -21.04 -14.37
C LEU A 108 -12.80 -21.35 -13.33
N SER A 109 -11.72 -22.00 -13.78
CA SER A 109 -10.52 -22.35 -12.98
C SER A 109 -9.21 -22.07 -13.73
N ASP A 110 -9.27 -21.32 -14.83
CA ASP A 110 -8.10 -21.00 -15.65
C ASP A 110 -7.33 -19.80 -15.09
N VAL A 111 -6.00 -19.83 -15.26
CA VAL A 111 -5.09 -18.70 -15.05
C VAL A 111 -4.75 -18.13 -16.43
N GLN A 112 -4.90 -16.82 -16.58
CA GLN A 112 -4.66 -16.10 -17.82
C GLN A 112 -3.68 -14.95 -17.54
N LEU A 113 -2.70 -14.74 -18.41
CA LEU A 113 -1.69 -13.70 -18.26
C LEU A 113 -1.77 -12.71 -19.43
N PHE A 114 -1.88 -11.42 -19.14
CA PHE A 114 -1.81 -10.34 -20.13
C PHE A 114 -0.52 -9.55 -19.94
N ASP A 115 0.32 -9.51 -20.97
CA ASP A 115 1.59 -8.77 -20.97
C ASP A 115 1.35 -7.27 -21.27
N LEU A 116 1.74 -6.43 -20.32
CA LEU A 116 1.59 -4.98 -20.40
C LEU A 116 2.59 -4.30 -21.35
N SER A 117 3.59 -5.02 -21.87
CA SER A 117 4.57 -4.49 -22.83
C SER A 117 4.17 -4.74 -24.28
N THR A 118 3.70 -5.96 -24.59
CA THR A 118 3.23 -6.35 -25.92
C THR A 118 1.75 -6.10 -26.15
N HIS A 119 0.96 -5.86 -25.08
CA HIS A 119 -0.50 -5.86 -25.11
C HIS A 119 -1.09 -7.16 -25.69
N SER A 120 -0.52 -8.30 -25.31
CA SER A 120 -1.01 -9.62 -25.74
C SER A 120 -1.33 -10.52 -24.55
N TRP A 121 -2.35 -11.35 -24.70
CA TRP A 121 -2.59 -12.48 -23.81
C TRP A 121 -1.59 -13.59 -24.14
N LEU A 122 -0.98 -14.18 -23.11
CA LEU A 122 -0.20 -15.40 -23.30
C LEU A 122 -1.15 -16.55 -23.65
N LEU A 123 -0.70 -17.46 -24.51
CA LEU A 123 -1.39 -18.72 -24.70
C LEU A 123 -1.52 -19.41 -23.33
N PRO A 124 -2.70 -19.96 -22.98
CA PRO A 124 -2.81 -20.80 -21.80
C PRO A 124 -1.75 -21.88 -21.90
N SER A 125 -0.88 -21.99 -20.89
CA SER A 125 0.03 -23.14 -20.78
C SER A 125 -0.81 -24.37 -20.97
N ARG A 126 -0.61 -25.09 -22.09
CA ARG A 126 -1.41 -26.25 -22.44
C ARG A 126 -1.39 -27.14 -21.22
N ALA A 127 -2.56 -27.30 -20.57
CA ALA A 127 -2.69 -28.25 -19.48
C ALA A 127 -2.09 -29.57 -19.99
N PRO A 128 -1.22 -30.24 -19.21
CA PRO A 128 -0.63 -31.48 -19.68
C PRO A 128 -1.77 -32.38 -20.17
N PRO A 129 -1.59 -33.07 -21.31
CA PRO A 129 -2.61 -33.95 -21.84
C PRO A 129 -3.07 -34.91 -20.75
N ILE A 130 -4.31 -35.41 -20.84
CA ILE A 130 -4.92 -36.31 -19.84
C ILE A 130 -4.20 -37.67 -19.83
N ILE A 131 -2.98 -37.64 -19.30
CA ILE A 131 -2.16 -38.72 -18.80
C ILE A 131 -2.47 -38.71 -17.31
N ALA A 132 -2.87 -39.86 -16.76
CA ALA A 132 -3.31 -39.97 -15.37
C ALA A 132 -2.33 -39.23 -14.43
N PHE A 133 -2.80 -38.12 -13.84
CA PHE A 133 -1.97 -37.28 -12.99
C PHE A 133 -1.42 -38.12 -11.83
N PRO A 134 -0.14 -37.95 -11.44
CA PRO A 134 0.28 -38.46 -10.13
C PRO A 134 -0.63 -37.84 -9.07
N ALA A 135 -1.08 -38.66 -8.11
CA ALA A 135 -2.11 -38.28 -7.12
C ALA A 135 -1.68 -37.17 -6.12
N SER A 136 -0.58 -36.48 -6.40
CA SER A 136 0.09 -35.48 -5.58
C SER A 136 -0.14 -34.02 -6.02
N LEU A 137 -0.68 -33.76 -7.22
CA LEU A 137 -0.99 -32.41 -7.68
C LEU A 137 -2.43 -32.00 -7.27
N PRO A 138 -2.64 -30.78 -6.73
CA PRO A 138 -3.95 -30.37 -6.22
C PRO A 138 -4.92 -30.05 -7.36
N VAL A 139 -6.03 -30.80 -7.43
CA VAL A 139 -7.16 -30.47 -8.30
C VAL A 139 -7.86 -29.21 -7.78
N ILE A 140 -7.79 -28.12 -8.56
CA ILE A 140 -8.41 -26.84 -8.20
C ILE A 140 -9.85 -26.80 -8.69
N GLN A 141 -10.78 -26.58 -7.76
CA GLN A 141 -12.18 -26.36 -8.10
C GLN A 141 -12.39 -25.01 -8.80
N PRO A 142 -13.18 -24.95 -9.89
CA PRO A 142 -13.67 -23.71 -10.48
C PRO A 142 -14.39 -22.85 -9.44
N ARG A 143 -14.03 -21.57 -9.39
CA ARG A 143 -14.51 -20.66 -8.34
C ARG A 143 -14.67 -19.21 -8.82
N TYR A 144 -15.53 -18.50 -8.11
CA TYR A 144 -15.78 -17.06 -8.26
C TYR A 144 -15.94 -16.40 -6.89
N SER A 145 -15.91 -15.07 -6.84
CA SER A 145 -15.96 -14.30 -5.58
C SER A 145 -14.87 -14.68 -4.57
N HIS A 146 -13.81 -15.35 -5.02
CA HIS A 146 -12.61 -15.65 -4.25
C HIS A 146 -11.78 -14.39 -4.05
N LEU A 147 -10.74 -14.49 -3.22
CA LEU A 147 -9.69 -13.49 -3.13
C LEU A 147 -8.39 -14.04 -3.70
N SER A 148 -7.50 -13.15 -4.12
CA SER A 148 -6.12 -13.54 -4.44
C SER A 148 -5.13 -12.43 -4.12
N CYS A 149 -3.86 -12.81 -4.01
CA CYS A 149 -2.73 -11.91 -3.98
C CYS A 149 -1.47 -12.59 -4.55
N VAL A 150 -0.50 -11.79 -4.98
CA VAL A 150 0.80 -12.28 -5.47
C VAL A 150 1.88 -12.02 -4.42
N SER A 151 2.61 -13.06 -4.01
CA SER A 151 3.79 -12.98 -3.14
C SER A 151 4.96 -13.72 -3.80
N GLY A 152 6.04 -12.99 -4.11
CA GLY A 152 7.16 -13.52 -4.89
C GLY A 152 6.72 -13.90 -6.32
N ASN A 153 6.97 -15.16 -6.71
CA ASN A 153 6.48 -15.76 -7.96
C ASN A 153 5.23 -16.63 -7.75
N HIS A 154 4.57 -16.53 -6.60
CA HIS A 154 3.36 -17.32 -6.31
C HIS A 154 2.10 -16.44 -6.34
N LEU A 155 1.08 -16.88 -7.07
CA LEU A 155 -0.30 -16.44 -6.91
C LEU A 155 -0.95 -17.30 -5.82
N LEU A 156 -1.48 -16.67 -4.79
CA LEU A 156 -2.27 -17.32 -3.75
C LEU A 156 -3.74 -16.98 -3.95
N VAL A 157 -4.59 -18.00 -3.95
CA VAL A 157 -6.05 -17.92 -4.15
C VAL A 157 -6.74 -18.43 -2.89
N PHE A 158 -7.65 -17.64 -2.32
CA PHE A 158 -8.31 -17.90 -1.04
C PHE A 158 -9.83 -18.04 -1.24
N GLY A 159 -10.36 -19.20 -0.83
CA GLY A 159 -11.80 -19.43 -0.71
C GLY A 159 -12.58 -19.14 -1.99
N GLY A 160 -13.68 -18.39 -1.85
CA GLY A 160 -14.67 -18.13 -2.89
C GLY A 160 -15.81 -19.16 -2.89
N GLU A 161 -16.59 -19.14 -3.95
CA GLU A 161 -17.75 -20.01 -4.15
C GLU A 161 -17.53 -20.87 -5.41
N ASN A 162 -17.84 -22.18 -5.33
CA ASN A 162 -17.96 -23.04 -6.51
C ASN A 162 -19.40 -23.02 -7.06
N PHE A 163 -19.69 -23.74 -8.14
CA PHE A 163 -21.08 -24.06 -8.51
C PHE A 163 -21.45 -25.42 -7.87
N PRO A 164 -22.55 -25.55 -7.10
CA PRO A 164 -23.77 -24.73 -7.12
C PRO A 164 -23.89 -23.63 -6.04
N GLY A 165 -22.77 -23.14 -5.49
CA GLY A 165 -22.74 -22.06 -4.48
C GLY A 165 -22.12 -22.47 -3.14
N GLN A 166 -21.31 -23.54 -3.11
CA GLN A 166 -20.62 -23.95 -1.90
C GLN A 166 -19.41 -23.04 -1.64
N LEU A 167 -19.31 -22.51 -0.42
CA LEU A 167 -18.14 -21.77 0.05
C LEU A 167 -16.94 -22.69 0.19
N LEU A 168 -15.77 -22.20 -0.25
CA LEU A 168 -14.50 -22.92 -0.21
C LEU A 168 -13.65 -22.45 0.97
N ASP A 169 -12.97 -23.41 1.59
CA ASP A 169 -12.16 -23.30 2.80
C ASP A 169 -10.67 -23.59 2.50
N ASP A 170 -10.19 -23.26 1.29
CA ASP A 170 -8.84 -23.58 0.85
C ASP A 170 -8.02 -22.38 0.38
N ILE A 171 -6.70 -22.50 0.53
CA ILE A 171 -5.70 -21.62 -0.06
C ILE A 171 -4.90 -22.41 -1.08
N CYS A 172 -5.06 -22.03 -2.35
CA CYS A 172 -4.40 -22.67 -3.48
C CYS A 172 -3.21 -21.81 -3.93
N VAL A 173 -2.06 -22.44 -4.20
CA VAL A 173 -0.80 -21.77 -4.55
C VAL A 173 -0.40 -22.18 -5.97
N TYR A 174 -0.30 -21.19 -6.86
CA TYR A 174 0.13 -21.35 -8.25
C TYR A 174 1.48 -20.68 -8.45
N ASP A 175 2.44 -21.40 -9.03
CA ASP A 175 3.75 -20.89 -9.41
C ASP A 175 3.64 -20.23 -10.79
N LEU A 176 3.84 -18.91 -10.82
CA LEU A 176 3.72 -18.07 -12.01
C LEU A 176 4.94 -18.18 -12.93
N GLU A 177 6.06 -18.72 -12.47
CA GLU A 177 7.27 -18.93 -13.27
C GLU A 177 7.24 -20.29 -13.97
N LYS A 178 6.73 -21.32 -13.29
CA LYS A 178 6.52 -22.66 -13.87
C LYS A 178 5.15 -22.87 -14.52
N HIS A 179 4.21 -21.96 -14.27
CA HIS A 179 2.82 -22.04 -14.72
C HIS A 179 2.06 -23.28 -14.19
N GLU A 180 2.35 -23.73 -12.96
CA GLU A 180 1.77 -24.94 -12.35
C GLU A 180 1.17 -24.72 -10.95
N TRP A 181 0.18 -25.55 -10.57
CA TRP A 181 -0.37 -25.55 -9.22
C TRP A 181 0.49 -26.38 -8.27
N VAL A 182 1.10 -25.73 -7.28
CA VAL A 182 2.08 -26.36 -6.38
C VAL A 182 1.42 -26.97 -5.16
N ARG A 183 0.52 -26.24 -4.48
CA ARG A 183 -0.05 -26.64 -3.19
C ARG A 183 -1.50 -26.21 -2.99
N ARG A 184 -2.18 -26.95 -2.11
CA ARG A 184 -3.48 -26.62 -1.54
C ARG A 184 -3.39 -26.78 -0.02
N HIS A 185 -3.82 -25.76 0.71
CA HIS A 185 -3.88 -25.77 2.18
C HIS A 185 -5.35 -25.63 2.60
N THR A 186 -5.76 -26.32 3.65
CA THR A 186 -7.05 -26.03 4.32
C THR A 186 -6.89 -24.78 5.16
N TYR A 187 -7.86 -23.89 5.08
CA TYR A 187 -7.94 -22.63 5.81
C TYR A 187 -9.32 -22.55 6.47
N LEU A 188 -9.34 -22.60 7.80
CA LEU A 188 -10.53 -22.88 8.62
C LEU A 188 -11.58 -21.74 8.63
N HIS A 189 -11.50 -20.79 7.70
CA HIS A 189 -12.35 -19.61 7.60
C HIS A 189 -12.86 -19.45 6.17
N PHE A 190 -14.18 -19.50 5.99
CA PHE A 190 -14.80 -19.22 4.69
C PHE A 190 -14.57 -17.75 4.31
N VAL A 191 -13.87 -17.55 3.19
CA VAL A 191 -13.47 -16.23 2.69
C VAL A 191 -14.13 -16.00 1.34
N HIS A 192 -14.80 -14.85 1.19
CA HIS A 192 -15.35 -14.41 -0.09
C HIS A 192 -15.29 -12.87 -0.19
N SER A 193 -15.29 -12.36 -1.43
CA SER A 193 -15.03 -10.95 -1.76
C SER A 193 -16.02 -9.94 -1.16
N GLY A 194 -17.18 -10.38 -0.67
CA GLY A 194 -18.20 -9.54 -0.04
C GLY A 194 -17.95 -9.21 1.44
N THR A 195 -17.18 -10.04 2.15
CA THR A 195 -16.93 -9.92 3.60
C THR A 195 -15.45 -9.94 3.98
N SER A 196 -14.57 -10.26 3.03
CA SER A 196 -13.16 -10.51 3.29
C SER A 196 -12.26 -9.79 2.28
N ALA A 197 -11.03 -9.48 2.69
CA ALA A 197 -10.04 -8.78 1.89
C ALA A 197 -8.63 -9.31 2.19
N VAL A 198 -7.78 -9.45 1.16
CA VAL A 198 -6.39 -9.90 1.30
C VAL A 198 -5.44 -8.86 0.75
N ALA A 199 -4.39 -8.58 1.50
CA ALA A 199 -3.32 -7.66 1.09
C ALA A 199 -1.95 -8.24 1.42
N THR A 200 -0.99 -7.98 0.55
CA THR A 200 0.44 -8.19 0.81
C THR A 200 1.24 -7.03 0.20
N SER A 201 2.51 -6.92 0.56
CA SER A 201 3.42 -5.90 0.06
C SER A 201 4.44 -6.52 -0.90
N ARG A 202 4.96 -5.72 -1.83
CA ARG A 202 6.18 -6.06 -2.59
C ARG A 202 7.45 -5.51 -1.94
N TRP A 203 7.29 -4.74 -0.87
CA TRP A 203 8.35 -4.00 -0.23
C TRP A 203 8.37 -4.30 1.26
N HIS A 204 9.51 -4.75 1.76
CA HIS A 204 9.82 -4.76 3.18
C HIS A 204 10.26 -3.37 3.61
N VAL A 205 9.70 -2.85 4.71
CA VAL A 205 10.20 -1.62 5.35
C VAL A 205 11.13 -2.00 6.47
N LYS A 206 12.43 -1.75 6.29
CA LYS A 206 13.44 -1.98 7.33
C LYS A 206 13.47 -0.79 8.27
N THR A 207 12.91 -0.95 9.47
CA THR A 207 12.95 0.06 10.54
C THR A 207 14.11 -0.22 11.50
N PHE A 208 15.02 0.74 11.68
CA PHE A 208 16.03 0.71 12.74
C PHE A 208 15.47 1.32 14.03
N ARG A 209 14.64 0.58 14.78
CA ARG A 209 14.26 0.94 16.16
C ARG A 209 15.06 0.12 17.17
N GLN A 210 15.88 0.83 17.95
CA GLN A 210 16.37 0.46 19.29
C GLN A 210 16.83 -0.99 19.50
N ARG A 211 17.98 -1.35 18.92
CA ARG A 211 18.96 -2.21 19.62
C ARG A 211 20.23 -1.40 19.92
N THR A 212 20.02 -0.23 20.51
CA THR A 212 21.09 0.76 20.82
C THR A 212 21.42 0.86 22.31
N GLN A 213 20.70 0.14 23.18
CA GLN A 213 21.08 0.03 24.60
C GLN A 213 22.26 -0.92 24.84
N GLU A 214 22.50 -1.89 23.95
CA GLU A 214 23.61 -2.86 24.07
C GLU A 214 24.93 -2.41 23.40
N LEU A 215 24.90 -1.33 22.59
CA LEU A 215 26.05 -0.87 21.79
C LEU A 215 26.51 0.55 22.13
N ALA A 216 26.14 1.06 23.32
CA ALA A 216 26.48 2.41 23.78
C ALA A 216 28.00 2.69 23.97
N HIS A 217 28.85 1.66 23.83
CA HIS A 217 30.31 1.76 23.94
C HIS A 217 31.05 1.96 22.60
N VAL A 218 30.34 2.03 21.47
CA VAL A 218 30.92 2.35 20.16
C VAL A 218 30.46 3.73 19.72
N ALA A 219 31.38 4.53 19.16
CA ALA A 219 31.13 5.91 18.73
C ALA A 219 29.84 6.07 17.90
N PRO A 220 29.10 7.20 18.04
CA PRO A 220 27.74 7.36 17.51
C PRO A 220 27.69 7.20 15.99
N GLN A 221 27.37 5.98 15.55
CA GLN A 221 27.25 5.65 14.14
C GLN A 221 26.04 6.35 13.53
N PRO A 222 26.11 6.80 12.26
CA PRO A 222 24.93 7.29 11.55
C PRO A 222 23.85 6.19 11.54
N VAL A 223 22.69 6.47 12.12
CA VAL A 223 21.54 5.56 12.12
C VAL A 223 20.74 5.85 10.86
N PRO A 224 20.43 4.88 9.96
CA PRO A 224 19.65 5.16 8.76
C PRO A 224 18.19 5.48 9.08
N LEU A 225 17.53 6.24 8.20
CA LEU A 225 16.07 6.37 8.22
C LEU A 225 15.42 5.03 7.80
N PRO A 226 14.14 4.77 8.13
CA PRO A 226 13.40 3.64 7.57
C PRO A 226 13.43 3.64 6.05
N TYR A 227 13.81 2.52 5.44
CA TYR A 227 13.90 2.42 3.98
C TYR A 227 13.16 1.19 3.46
N SER A 228 12.76 1.26 2.19
CA SER A 228 12.11 0.14 1.51
C SER A 228 13.12 -0.72 0.76
N GLU A 229 12.92 -2.03 0.82
CA GLU A 229 13.67 -3.02 0.06
C GLU A 229 12.67 -3.96 -0.63
N HIS A 230 12.93 -4.35 -1.87
CA HIS A 230 12.01 -5.22 -2.59
C HIS A 230 12.02 -6.62 -1.95
N ALA A 231 10.85 -7.25 -1.84
CA ALA A 231 10.74 -8.65 -1.43
C ALA A 231 11.53 -9.53 -2.40
N THR A 232 12.25 -10.52 -1.88
CA THR A 232 13.05 -11.46 -2.67
C THR A 232 12.47 -12.87 -2.51
N GLN A 233 12.83 -13.80 -3.40
CA GLN A 233 12.40 -15.20 -3.26
C GLN A 233 12.84 -15.85 -1.94
N GLN A 234 13.88 -15.32 -1.28
CA GLN A 234 14.36 -15.79 0.03
C GLN A 234 13.67 -15.10 1.22
N SER A 235 12.99 -13.98 0.99
CA SER A 235 12.32 -13.17 2.03
C SER A 235 11.05 -12.57 1.44
N LEU A 236 9.97 -13.37 1.49
CA LEU A 236 8.63 -12.96 1.09
C LEU A 236 8.00 -12.05 2.15
N CYS A 237 7.04 -11.22 1.75
CA CYS A 237 6.25 -10.44 2.71
C CYS A 237 5.08 -11.26 3.27
N ASP A 238 4.71 -10.98 4.52
CA ASP A 238 3.50 -11.52 5.12
C ASP A 238 2.24 -11.08 4.36
N ILE A 239 1.20 -11.89 4.48
CA ILE A 239 -0.11 -11.70 3.85
C ILE A 239 -1.13 -11.48 4.96
N HIS A 240 -1.89 -10.40 4.85
CA HIS A 240 -2.90 -10.00 5.83
C HIS A 240 -4.29 -10.26 5.26
N VAL A 241 -5.00 -11.21 5.85
CA VAL A 241 -6.38 -11.57 5.47
C VAL A 241 -7.33 -10.96 6.49
N TYR A 242 -8.04 -9.89 6.12
CA TYR A 242 -9.21 -9.44 6.87
C TYR A 242 -10.40 -10.32 6.50
N HIS A 243 -11.11 -10.85 7.49
CA HIS A 243 -12.34 -11.60 7.28
C HIS A 243 -13.34 -11.36 8.41
N MET A 244 -14.61 -11.57 8.10
CA MET A 244 -15.69 -11.45 9.08
C MET A 244 -15.99 -12.83 9.64
N GLY A 245 -15.57 -13.09 10.88
CA GLY A 245 -15.82 -14.38 11.52
C GLY A 245 -17.31 -14.65 11.78
N GLU A 246 -17.67 -15.92 11.89
CA GLU A 246 -19.06 -16.44 11.98
C GLU A 246 -19.96 -15.73 13.01
N VAL A 247 -19.37 -15.18 14.08
CA VAL A 247 -20.09 -14.50 15.17
C VAL A 247 -20.02 -12.96 15.05
N SER A 248 -19.98 -12.43 13.81
CA SER A 248 -19.86 -10.98 13.51
C SER A 248 -18.68 -10.29 14.22
N ARG A 249 -17.61 -11.04 14.51
CA ARG A 249 -16.35 -10.51 15.06
C ARG A 249 -15.33 -10.44 13.92
N PRO A 250 -15.09 -9.26 13.33
CA PRO A 250 -14.06 -9.10 12.31
C PRO A 250 -12.69 -9.43 12.88
N ARG A 251 -11.88 -10.11 12.09
CA ARG A 251 -10.51 -10.55 12.42
C ARG A 251 -9.57 -10.23 11.27
N ILE A 252 -8.29 -10.19 11.58
CA ILE A 252 -7.21 -10.17 10.61
C ILE A 252 -6.32 -11.36 10.94
N ASP A 253 -6.03 -12.21 9.97
CA ASP A 253 -4.99 -13.22 10.08
C ASP A 253 -3.70 -12.73 9.41
N VAL A 254 -2.57 -13.08 10.01
CA VAL A 254 -1.24 -12.90 9.41
C VAL A 254 -0.75 -14.28 8.97
N LEU A 255 -0.45 -14.38 7.68
CA LEU A 255 0.04 -15.59 7.02
C LEU A 255 1.44 -15.31 6.49
N SER A 256 2.42 -16.09 6.94
CA SER A 256 3.80 -16.01 6.43
C SER A 256 4.00 -17.05 5.33
N PRO A 257 4.10 -16.66 4.05
CA PRO A 257 4.41 -17.60 2.97
C PRO A 257 5.88 -18.00 3.02
N LEU A 258 6.14 -19.30 2.89
CA LEU A 258 7.48 -19.89 2.83
C LEU A 258 7.91 -20.10 1.38
N THR A 259 9.22 -20.17 1.16
CA THR A 259 9.83 -20.26 -0.18
C THR A 259 9.47 -21.54 -0.93
N ASP A 260 9.13 -22.61 -0.20
CA ASP A 260 8.66 -23.87 -0.77
C ASP A 260 7.16 -23.84 -1.15
N GLY A 261 6.46 -22.73 -0.86
CA GLY A 261 5.03 -22.56 -1.07
C GLY A 261 4.15 -22.99 0.11
N ARG A 262 4.71 -23.46 1.23
CA ARG A 262 3.93 -23.64 2.48
C ARG A 262 3.50 -22.30 3.05
N ILE A 263 2.44 -22.30 3.84
CA ILE A 263 1.92 -21.09 4.50
C ILE A 263 1.86 -21.36 6.00
N GLN A 264 2.54 -20.52 6.79
CA GLN A 264 2.43 -20.54 8.24
C GLN A 264 1.37 -19.52 8.68
N VAL A 265 0.25 -20.02 9.23
CA VAL A 265 -0.76 -19.18 9.89
C VAL A 265 -0.20 -18.79 11.26
N GLN A 266 0.12 -17.50 11.48
CA GLN A 266 0.59 -17.06 12.79
C GLN A 266 -0.56 -16.76 13.75
N GLY A 267 -1.72 -16.31 13.22
CA GLY A 267 -2.91 -15.95 14.00
C GLY A 267 -2.70 -14.67 14.82
N THR A 268 -3.57 -13.67 14.68
CA THR A 268 -3.34 -12.39 15.35
C THR A 268 -3.86 -12.41 16.80
N PRO A 269 -3.05 -12.02 17.81
CA PRO A 269 -3.48 -12.05 19.21
C PRO A 269 -4.65 -11.08 19.46
N PRO A 270 -5.65 -11.49 20.26
CA PRO A 270 -6.93 -10.78 20.38
C PRO A 270 -6.84 -9.39 21.01
N ASP A 271 -5.84 -9.14 21.87
CA ASP A 271 -5.75 -7.90 22.65
C ASP A 271 -5.02 -6.76 21.93
N ALA A 272 -4.30 -7.06 20.84
CA ALA A 272 -3.52 -6.06 20.10
C ALA A 272 -4.34 -5.27 19.05
N ILE A 273 -5.62 -5.61 18.90
CA ILE A 273 -6.51 -5.06 17.88
C ILE A 273 -7.74 -4.44 18.56
N GLY A 274 -7.74 -3.12 18.77
CA GLY A 274 -8.95 -2.41 19.21
C GLY A 274 -10.12 -2.66 18.24
N ARG A 275 -11.36 -2.68 18.75
CA ARG A 275 -12.60 -3.12 18.06
C ARG A 275 -12.60 -2.77 16.57
N LEU A 276 -12.29 -3.77 15.74
CA LEU A 276 -12.30 -3.67 14.28
C LEU A 276 -13.69 -3.26 13.79
N PRO A 277 -13.79 -2.44 12.73
CA PRO A 277 -15.07 -2.07 12.16
C PRO A 277 -15.69 -3.28 11.48
N LEU A 278 -17.01 -3.43 11.56
CA LEU A 278 -17.74 -4.37 10.72
C LEU A 278 -17.87 -3.75 9.31
N LEU A 279 -17.36 -4.42 8.27
CA LEU A 279 -17.26 -3.87 6.92
C LEU A 279 -17.82 -4.83 5.88
N ARG A 280 -18.68 -4.30 5.01
CA ARG A 280 -19.14 -4.93 3.77
C ARG A 280 -18.27 -4.48 2.60
N CYS A 281 -18.08 -5.38 1.64
CA CYS A 281 -17.18 -5.23 0.49
C CYS A 281 -15.79 -4.68 0.88
N PRO A 282 -15.12 -5.25 1.91
CA PRO A 282 -13.87 -4.70 2.38
C PRO A 282 -12.79 -4.77 1.28
N SER A 283 -11.93 -3.76 1.29
CA SER A 283 -10.70 -3.71 0.50
C SER A 283 -9.55 -3.40 1.46
N ASN A 284 -8.43 -4.10 1.35
CA ASN A 284 -7.24 -3.77 2.12
C ASN A 284 -6.02 -3.63 1.20
N ALA A 285 -5.02 -2.91 1.70
CA ALA A 285 -3.77 -2.64 1.01
C ALA A 285 -2.66 -2.39 2.03
N ILE A 286 -1.42 -2.71 1.70
CA ILE A 286 -0.26 -2.37 2.53
C ILE A 286 0.54 -1.29 1.81
N LEU A 287 0.86 -0.20 2.52
CA LEU A 287 1.72 0.87 2.00
C LEU A 287 2.72 1.30 3.06
N GLY A 288 4.01 1.21 2.74
CA GLY A 288 5.06 1.39 3.74
C GLY A 288 4.88 0.42 4.89
N ASN A 289 4.76 0.97 6.10
CA ASN A 289 4.57 0.21 7.33
C ASN A 289 3.09 0.21 7.82
N SER A 290 2.14 0.58 6.97
CA SER A 290 0.73 0.68 7.33
C SER A 290 -0.16 -0.28 6.55
N LEU A 291 -0.98 -1.04 7.26
CA LEU A 291 -2.10 -1.78 6.70
C LEU A 291 -3.31 -0.85 6.63
N ILE A 292 -3.86 -0.66 5.44
CA ILE A 292 -5.04 0.15 5.15
C ILE A 292 -6.22 -0.80 5.00
N LEU A 293 -7.32 -0.49 5.67
CA LEU A 293 -8.59 -1.20 5.60
C LEU A 293 -9.69 -0.20 5.22
N LEU A 294 -10.32 -0.45 4.08
CA LEU A 294 -11.46 0.28 3.54
C LEU A 294 -12.68 -0.64 3.56
N GLY A 295 -13.87 -0.11 3.80
CA GLY A 295 -15.12 -0.78 3.45
C GLY A 295 -16.33 0.08 3.77
N ILE A 296 -17.51 -0.49 3.53
CA ILE A 296 -18.80 0.14 3.85
C ILE A 296 -19.27 -0.39 5.20
N ALA A 297 -19.45 0.48 6.18
CA ALA A 297 -19.96 0.11 7.50
C ALA A 297 -21.46 -0.22 7.48
N GLU A 298 -22.01 -0.60 8.64
CA GLU A 298 -23.45 -0.88 8.82
C GLU A 298 -24.32 0.35 8.53
N ASP A 299 -23.83 1.56 8.81
CA ASP A 299 -24.48 2.85 8.59
C ASP A 299 -24.39 3.34 7.12
N ASN A 300 -24.04 2.45 6.18
CA ASN A 300 -23.76 2.72 4.76
C ASN A 300 -22.59 3.69 4.49
N ARG A 301 -21.86 4.17 5.50
CA ARG A 301 -20.79 5.15 5.30
C ARG A 301 -19.48 4.46 4.92
N LEU A 302 -18.70 5.16 4.12
CA LEU A 302 -17.34 4.74 3.80
C LEU A 302 -16.44 4.89 5.03
N VAL A 303 -15.72 3.83 5.40
CA VAL A 303 -14.79 3.83 6.52
C VAL A 303 -13.39 3.48 6.01
N ILE A 304 -12.43 4.39 6.23
CA ILE A 304 -11.00 4.11 6.08
C ILE A 304 -10.37 4.05 7.48
N ARG A 305 -9.79 2.90 7.81
CA ARG A 305 -8.92 2.74 8.97
C ARG A 305 -7.52 2.33 8.54
N THR A 306 -6.53 2.80 9.28
CA THR A 306 -5.12 2.60 8.99
C THR A 306 -4.41 2.11 10.25
N PHE A 307 -3.77 0.95 10.16
CA PHE A 307 -3.03 0.31 11.23
C PHE A 307 -1.53 0.47 10.99
N ASP A 308 -0.84 1.18 11.87
CA ASP A 308 0.62 1.25 11.82
C ASP A 308 1.21 -0.01 12.46
N MET A 309 1.93 -0.81 11.67
CA MET A 309 2.49 -2.08 12.09
C MET A 309 3.66 -1.95 13.08
N ALA A 310 4.24 -0.75 13.26
CA ALA A 310 5.35 -0.51 14.20
C ALA A 310 4.88 0.04 15.56
N THR A 311 3.81 0.84 15.60
CA THR A 311 3.18 1.26 16.87
C THR A 311 2.06 0.34 17.33
N LYS A 312 1.53 -0.50 16.43
CA LYS A 312 0.35 -1.36 16.64
C LYS A 312 -0.93 -0.55 16.96
N ILE A 313 -1.01 0.68 16.45
CA ILE A 313 -2.14 1.59 16.69
C ILE A 313 -3.04 1.69 15.45
N TRP A 314 -4.36 1.61 15.67
CA TRP A 314 -5.37 1.93 14.68
C TRP A 314 -5.69 3.42 14.69
N THR A 315 -5.71 4.02 13.50
CA THR A 315 -6.13 5.39 13.26
C THR A 315 -7.27 5.41 12.23
N ALA A 316 -8.24 6.31 12.41
CA ALA A 316 -9.27 6.55 11.40
C ALA A 316 -8.79 7.70 10.49
N ALA A 317 -8.87 7.51 9.16
CA ALA A 317 -8.61 8.60 8.24
C ALA A 317 -9.79 9.57 8.24
N ALA A 318 -9.50 10.88 8.31
CA ALA A 318 -10.54 11.90 8.27
C ALA A 318 -11.07 12.07 6.84
N LEU A 319 -12.24 11.52 6.56
CA LEU A 319 -12.94 11.65 5.27
C LEU A 319 -13.71 12.97 5.18
N GLY A 320 -13.75 13.55 3.98
CA GLY A 320 -14.60 14.73 3.70
C GLY A 320 -16.08 14.39 3.80
N ARG A 321 -16.93 15.40 4.03
CA ARG A 321 -18.40 15.21 4.10
C ARG A 321 -18.97 14.62 2.82
N THR A 322 -18.35 14.91 1.68
CA THR A 322 -18.68 14.41 0.34
C THR A 322 -18.56 12.88 0.17
N LEU A 323 -17.96 12.17 1.12
CA LEU A 323 -17.77 10.71 1.07
C LEU A 323 -18.66 9.94 2.05
N GLN A 324 -19.70 10.59 2.58
CA GLN A 324 -20.63 9.96 3.52
C GLN A 324 -21.76 9.20 2.82
N ASP A 325 -22.19 9.68 1.65
CA ASP A 325 -23.31 9.13 0.88
C ASP A 325 -22.84 8.70 -0.51
N GLY A 326 -23.12 7.46 -0.91
CA GLY A 326 -22.76 6.93 -2.24
C GLY A 326 -22.61 5.40 -2.28
N VAL A 327 -22.51 4.85 -3.49
CA VAL A 327 -22.11 3.46 -3.73
C VAL A 327 -20.63 3.43 -4.09
N TRP A 328 -19.83 2.64 -3.37
CA TRP A 328 -18.37 2.65 -3.46
C TRP A 328 -17.84 1.36 -4.10
N ALA A 329 -16.96 1.51 -5.08
CA ALA A 329 -16.25 0.40 -5.69
C ALA A 329 -15.13 -0.14 -4.78
N ARG A 330 -14.61 -1.34 -5.11
CA ARG A 330 -13.36 -1.86 -4.54
C ARG A 330 -12.24 -0.85 -4.80
N ALA A 331 -11.43 -0.55 -3.79
CA ALA A 331 -10.33 0.41 -3.96
C ALA A 331 -9.04 -0.24 -4.44
N CYS A 332 -8.26 0.57 -5.16
CA CYS A 332 -6.93 0.24 -5.64
C CYS A 332 -5.93 1.25 -5.09
N ILE A 333 -4.73 0.78 -4.76
CA ILE A 333 -3.64 1.63 -4.27
C ILE A 333 -2.60 1.85 -5.37
N SER A 334 -2.13 3.08 -5.56
CA SER A 334 -0.90 3.34 -6.31
C SER A 334 0.25 3.53 -5.33
N HIS A 335 1.08 2.50 -5.17
CA HIS A 335 2.29 2.56 -4.33
C HIS A 335 3.24 3.67 -4.79
N ALA A 336 3.39 3.84 -6.11
CA ALA A 336 4.29 4.84 -6.71
C ALA A 336 3.87 6.29 -6.41
N GLN A 337 2.55 6.54 -6.26
CA GLN A 337 2.03 7.88 -5.98
C GLN A 337 1.58 8.08 -4.52
N SER A 338 1.62 7.02 -3.70
CA SER A 338 1.06 7.00 -2.33
C SER A 338 -0.37 7.54 -2.27
N LYS A 339 -1.24 7.04 -3.15
CA LYS A 339 -2.65 7.43 -3.28
C LYS A 339 -3.57 6.22 -3.31
N LEU A 340 -4.73 6.36 -2.69
CA LEU A 340 -5.84 5.43 -2.80
C LEU A 340 -6.84 5.96 -3.85
N TYR A 341 -7.32 5.05 -4.68
CA TYR A 341 -8.25 5.32 -5.76
C TYR A 341 -9.47 4.40 -5.63
N PHE A 342 -10.67 4.95 -5.71
CA PHE A 342 -11.91 4.18 -5.82
C PHE A 342 -12.96 4.96 -6.60
N PHE A 343 -13.84 4.24 -7.28
CA PHE A 343 -14.96 4.83 -7.99
C PHE A 343 -16.17 4.98 -7.08
N ALA A 344 -16.95 6.02 -7.33
CA ALA A 344 -18.09 6.40 -6.53
C ALA A 344 -19.29 6.66 -7.43
N SER A 345 -20.38 5.93 -7.25
CA SER A 345 -21.66 6.33 -7.81
C SER A 345 -22.41 7.19 -6.80
N LEU A 346 -22.56 8.48 -7.10
CA LEU A 346 -23.48 9.38 -6.40
C LEU A 346 -24.96 9.09 -6.75
N LYS A 347 -25.20 8.25 -7.77
CA LYS A 347 -26.54 7.77 -8.12
C LYS A 347 -26.87 6.58 -7.23
N SER A 348 -27.91 6.72 -6.40
CA SER A 348 -28.41 5.66 -5.52
C SER A 348 -28.89 4.47 -6.35
N ALA A 349 -28.18 3.35 -6.27
CA ALA A 349 -28.51 2.11 -6.97
C ALA A 349 -29.10 1.09 -5.98
N VAL A 350 -30.44 1.00 -5.97
CA VAL A 350 -31.19 0.04 -5.17
C VAL A 350 -31.23 -1.31 -5.89
N GLY A 351 -30.48 -2.30 -5.41
CA GLY A 351 -30.48 -3.66 -5.97
C GLY A 351 -29.40 -4.56 -5.33
N PRO A 352 -29.54 -5.90 -5.42
CA PRO A 352 -28.62 -6.86 -4.79
C PRO A 352 -27.26 -7.00 -5.51
N GLN A 353 -27.18 -6.57 -6.78
CA GLN A 353 -25.92 -6.42 -7.51
C GLN A 353 -25.69 -4.93 -7.75
N HIS A 354 -24.76 -4.32 -7.03
CA HIS A 354 -24.45 -2.90 -7.17
C HIS A 354 -23.58 -2.67 -8.42
N PRO A 355 -24.08 -1.99 -9.47
CA PRO A 355 -23.29 -1.65 -10.64
C PRO A 355 -22.27 -0.56 -10.28
N ILE A 356 -21.03 -0.73 -10.72
CA ILE A 356 -20.00 0.30 -10.60
C ILE A 356 -20.03 1.16 -11.87
N PHE A 357 -20.13 2.47 -11.67
CA PHE A 357 -19.97 3.49 -12.71
C PHE A 357 -18.55 4.03 -12.66
N TRP A 358 -17.94 4.25 -13.84
CA TRP A 358 -16.54 4.64 -13.98
C TRP A 358 -16.35 6.13 -14.30
N ASP A 359 -17.44 6.91 -14.21
CA ASP A 359 -17.50 8.35 -14.49
C ASP A 359 -16.81 9.20 -13.42
N THR A 360 -16.84 8.75 -12.16
CA THR A 360 -16.44 9.54 -11.00
C THR A 360 -15.40 8.80 -10.16
N LEU A 361 -14.17 9.32 -10.16
CA LEU A 361 -13.03 8.80 -9.38
C LEU A 361 -12.83 9.63 -8.12
N VAL A 362 -12.75 8.97 -6.97
CA VAL A 362 -12.26 9.57 -5.72
C VAL A 362 -10.78 9.26 -5.58
N THR A 363 -9.99 10.29 -5.29
CA THR A 363 -8.56 10.18 -5.00
C THR A 363 -8.31 10.61 -3.56
N VAL A 364 -7.67 9.76 -2.75
CA VAL A 364 -7.26 10.08 -1.37
C VAL A 364 -5.74 10.10 -1.30
N ASP A 365 -5.18 11.25 -0.91
CA ASP A 365 -3.75 11.45 -0.73
C ASP A 365 -3.28 10.84 0.60
N LEU A 366 -2.68 9.64 0.55
CA LEU A 366 -2.22 8.94 1.74
C LEU A 366 -0.94 9.59 2.31
N GLU A 367 -0.09 10.14 1.44
CA GLU A 367 1.13 10.86 1.85
C GLU A 367 0.78 12.09 2.72
N ALA A 368 -0.32 12.79 2.40
CA ALA A 368 -0.85 13.90 3.20
C ALA A 368 -1.36 13.48 4.60
N ILE A 369 -1.69 12.20 4.81
CA ILE A 369 -2.02 11.61 6.12
C ILE A 369 -0.75 11.14 6.85
N GLY A 370 0.35 10.96 6.11
CA GLY A 370 1.63 10.43 6.60
C GLY A 370 1.88 8.97 6.25
N ILE A 371 1.08 8.37 5.35
CA ILE A 371 1.18 6.98 4.93
C ILE A 371 1.70 6.94 3.49
N TYR A 372 2.94 6.50 3.33
CA TYR A 372 3.63 6.45 2.05
C TYR A 372 4.70 5.36 2.09
N GLN A 373 5.17 4.93 0.91
CA GLN A 373 6.30 4.00 0.83
C GLN A 373 7.62 4.76 1.08
N PRO A 374 8.44 4.40 2.09
CA PRO A 374 9.76 5.01 2.27
C PRO A 374 10.64 4.79 1.03
N PRO A 375 11.54 5.73 0.68
CA PRO A 375 12.45 5.54 -0.45
C PRO A 375 13.38 4.33 -0.23
N SER A 376 13.80 3.69 -1.31
CA SER A 376 14.78 2.62 -1.28
C SER A 376 16.22 3.13 -1.30
N HIS A 377 17.15 2.40 -0.69
CA HIS A 377 18.57 2.73 -0.75
C HIS A 377 19.20 2.28 -2.08
N LYS A 378 20.04 3.14 -2.67
CA LYS A 378 20.80 2.84 -3.90
C LYS A 378 22.14 2.14 -3.66
N LEU A 379 22.60 2.10 -2.42
CA LEU A 379 23.88 1.52 -2.00
C LEU A 379 23.64 0.64 -0.77
N CYS A 380 24.42 -0.43 -0.63
CA CYS A 380 24.38 -1.26 0.58
C CYS A 380 24.96 -0.48 1.78
N ARG A 381 24.57 -0.87 3.01
CA ARG A 381 24.94 -0.11 4.21
C ARG A 381 26.46 0.03 4.42
N VAL A 382 27.20 -1.02 4.08
CA VAL A 382 28.67 -1.05 4.20
C VAL A 382 29.32 -0.02 3.27
N ASP A 383 28.85 0.09 2.03
CA ASP A 383 29.38 1.07 1.07
C ASP A 383 28.98 2.51 1.44
N GLN A 384 27.78 2.73 1.99
CA GLN A 384 27.36 4.05 2.50
C GLN A 384 28.35 4.55 3.57
N LEU A 385 28.62 3.72 4.58
CA LEU A 385 29.54 4.06 5.67
C LEU A 385 30.99 4.20 5.18
N ARG A 386 31.49 3.29 4.34
CA ARG A 386 32.85 3.38 3.77
C ARG A 386 33.05 4.68 2.98
N ARG A 387 32.02 5.14 2.25
CA ARG A 387 32.07 6.40 1.50
C ARG A 387 32.04 7.61 2.44
N LEU A 388 31.20 7.63 3.47
CA LEU A 388 31.19 8.71 4.47
C LEU A 388 32.54 8.84 5.20
N LEU A 389 33.11 7.74 5.69
CA LEU A 389 34.44 7.73 6.30
C LEU A 389 35.54 8.24 5.36
N SER A 390 35.40 7.96 4.05
CA SER A 390 36.31 8.48 3.02
C SER A 390 36.14 9.98 2.73
N LEU A 391 35.02 10.60 3.10
CA LEU A 391 34.85 12.06 3.10
C LEU A 391 35.53 12.68 4.33
N GLU A 392 35.36 12.06 5.50
CA GLU A 392 35.94 12.51 6.78
C GLU A 392 37.47 12.35 6.82
N SER A 393 38.02 11.28 6.24
CA SER A 393 39.48 11.04 6.20
C SER A 393 40.24 11.91 5.19
N GLY A 394 39.53 12.67 4.33
CA GLY A 394 40.15 13.60 3.38
C GLY A 394 41.00 12.97 2.26
N GLN A 395 40.91 11.66 2.04
CA GLN A 395 41.69 10.95 1.02
C GLN A 395 41.19 11.23 -0.41
N ASN A 396 42.11 11.48 -1.35
CA ASN A 396 41.87 11.72 -2.78
C ASN A 396 40.85 12.83 -3.08
N MET A 397 41.12 14.05 -2.58
CA MET A 397 40.24 15.22 -2.72
C MET A 397 40.81 16.28 -3.66
N ASP A 398 40.42 16.23 -4.93
CA ASP A 398 40.98 17.04 -6.02
C ASP A 398 40.17 18.33 -6.32
N PHE A 399 39.18 18.66 -5.49
CA PHE A 399 38.25 19.78 -5.67
C PHE A 399 37.78 20.37 -4.34
N ALA A 400 37.41 21.65 -4.32
CA ALA A 400 36.92 22.33 -3.11
C ALA A 400 35.60 23.08 -3.35
N PHE A 401 34.62 22.86 -2.47
CA PHE A 401 33.43 23.73 -2.37
C PHE A 401 33.72 24.86 -1.38
N VAL A 402 33.67 26.09 -1.85
CA VAL A 402 33.80 27.31 -1.03
C VAL A 402 32.39 27.78 -0.67
N CYS A 403 32.08 27.75 0.63
CA CYS A 403 30.79 28.16 1.17
C CYS A 403 30.74 29.68 1.39
N GLU A 404 29.55 30.21 1.65
CA GLU A 404 29.33 31.65 1.92
C GLU A 404 30.15 32.17 3.12
N ASP A 405 30.35 31.35 4.14
CA ASP A 405 31.18 31.63 5.32
C ASP A 405 32.70 31.47 5.06
N LYS A 406 33.10 31.40 3.78
CA LYS A 406 34.47 31.18 3.27
C LYS A 406 35.09 29.84 3.68
N ARG A 407 34.37 28.95 4.37
CA ARG A 407 34.86 27.60 4.70
C ARG A 407 34.92 26.73 3.45
N GLN A 408 35.89 25.84 3.41
CA GLN A 408 36.12 24.95 2.26
C GLN A 408 35.86 23.50 2.63
N ILE A 409 35.08 22.80 1.78
CA ILE A 409 34.86 21.36 1.87
C ILE A 409 35.57 20.71 0.69
N ARG A 410 36.61 19.91 0.98
CA ARG A 410 37.35 19.18 -0.06
C ARG A 410 36.60 17.91 -0.45
N CYS A 411 36.52 17.62 -1.75
CA CYS A 411 35.78 16.47 -2.29
C CYS A 411 36.45 15.88 -3.54
N CYS A 412 36.08 14.66 -3.90
CA CYS A 412 36.58 13.93 -5.06
C CYS A 412 35.70 14.19 -6.29
N LYS A 413 36.29 14.76 -7.35
CA LYS A 413 35.62 15.11 -8.62
C LYS A 413 34.85 13.93 -9.22
N GLN A 414 35.50 12.77 -9.26
CA GLN A 414 34.95 11.57 -9.90
C GLN A 414 33.69 11.08 -9.20
N ARG A 415 33.65 11.08 -7.86
CA ARG A 415 32.46 10.67 -7.09
C ARG A 415 31.32 11.67 -7.24
N LEU A 416 31.63 12.97 -7.23
CA LEU A 416 30.64 14.01 -7.43
C LEU A 416 30.01 13.93 -8.84
N ALA A 417 30.82 13.75 -9.88
CA ALA A 417 30.35 13.54 -11.25
C ALA A 417 29.56 12.23 -11.42
N GLN A 418 29.83 11.18 -10.64
CA GLN A 418 29.00 9.96 -10.62
C GLN A 418 27.63 10.22 -9.99
N ALA A 419 27.58 10.90 -8.85
CA ALA A 419 26.35 11.13 -8.09
C ALA A 419 25.46 12.26 -8.65
N TRP A 420 26.04 13.25 -9.34
CA TRP A 420 25.35 14.46 -9.76
C TRP A 420 25.50 14.71 -11.29
N PRO A 421 24.46 14.42 -12.10
CA PRO A 421 24.51 14.56 -13.56
C PRO A 421 24.83 15.97 -14.04
N TRP A 422 24.18 16.99 -13.44
CA TRP A 422 24.43 18.40 -13.77
C TRP A 422 25.91 18.77 -13.63
N PHE A 423 26.58 18.35 -12.54
CA PHE A 423 28.00 18.61 -12.34
C PHE A 423 28.86 17.92 -13.40
N ARG A 424 28.53 16.68 -13.78
CA ARG A 424 29.26 15.93 -14.83
C ARG A 424 29.23 16.68 -16.16
N GLU A 425 28.07 17.14 -16.58
CA GLU A 425 27.87 17.86 -17.84
C GLU A 425 28.63 19.19 -17.82
N HIS A 426 28.38 20.04 -16.82
CA HIS A 426 28.96 21.37 -16.76
C HIS A 426 30.47 21.35 -16.49
N TYR A 427 31.00 20.39 -15.70
CA TYR A 427 32.44 20.21 -15.55
C TYR A 427 33.10 19.77 -16.85
N SER A 428 32.45 18.90 -17.64
CA SER A 428 32.97 18.48 -18.94
C SER A 428 33.10 19.65 -19.92
N MET A 429 32.15 20.59 -19.91
CA MET A 429 32.20 21.83 -20.71
C MET A 429 33.38 22.73 -20.31
N ILE A 430 33.62 22.92 -19.01
CA ILE A 430 34.75 23.75 -18.52
C ILE A 430 36.10 23.07 -18.83
N SER A 431 36.21 21.74 -18.70
CA SER A 431 37.41 21.02 -19.15
C SER A 431 37.61 21.04 -20.67
N GLY A 432 36.55 21.28 -21.44
CA GLY A 432 36.55 21.38 -22.90
C GLY A 432 36.84 22.77 -23.47
N GLY A 433 37.17 23.77 -22.63
CA GLY A 433 37.61 25.10 -23.09
C GLY A 433 36.50 26.13 -23.31
N GLN A 434 35.30 25.93 -22.75
CA GLN A 434 34.20 26.91 -22.73
C GLN A 434 33.80 27.27 -21.28
N PRO A 435 33.09 28.38 -21.07
CA PRO A 435 33.55 29.51 -20.26
C PRO A 435 34.13 29.15 -18.89
N SER A 436 35.18 29.86 -18.49
CA SER A 436 35.94 29.66 -17.22
C SER A 436 35.11 29.74 -15.94
N LYS A 437 33.86 30.22 -16.02
CA LYS A 437 32.86 30.30 -14.95
C LYS A 437 31.47 30.04 -15.54
N ILE A 438 30.75 29.09 -14.96
CA ILE A 438 29.32 28.87 -15.22
C ILE A 438 28.55 29.35 -13.99
N HIS A 439 27.56 30.23 -14.21
CA HIS A 439 26.62 30.69 -13.19
C HIS A 439 25.29 29.94 -13.37
N TYR A 440 24.79 29.32 -12.30
CA TYR A 440 23.49 28.64 -12.29
C TYR A 440 22.61 29.15 -11.15
N GLY A 441 21.30 29.00 -11.31
CA GLY A 441 20.28 29.29 -10.29
C GLY A 441 19.87 30.77 -10.21
N LYS A 442 18.62 31.00 -9.80
CA LYS A 442 18.15 32.33 -9.35
C LYS A 442 18.21 32.46 -7.82
N ARG A 443 18.22 31.34 -7.10
CA ARG A 443 18.26 31.30 -5.63
C ARG A 443 19.54 30.67 -5.10
N THR A 444 20.00 29.57 -5.70
CA THR A 444 21.31 28.98 -5.37
C THR A 444 22.35 29.40 -6.40
N GLN A 445 22.93 30.59 -6.22
CA GLN A 445 24.01 31.05 -7.10
C GLN A 445 25.23 30.14 -6.92
N LEU A 446 25.61 29.49 -8.01
CA LEU A 446 26.73 28.55 -8.06
C LEU A 446 27.69 29.03 -9.14
N THR A 447 28.96 29.24 -8.78
CA THR A 447 30.05 29.57 -9.73
C THR A 447 31.07 28.44 -9.78
N LEU A 448 31.10 27.69 -10.89
CA LEU A 448 31.95 26.52 -11.07
C LEU A 448 33.27 26.88 -11.78
N THR A 449 34.39 26.33 -11.31
CA THR A 449 35.73 26.44 -11.94
C THR A 449 36.40 25.07 -12.02
N LEU A 450 37.61 24.96 -12.59
CA LEU A 450 38.34 23.69 -12.73
C LEU A 450 38.78 23.05 -11.39
N THR A 451 38.98 23.86 -10.35
CA THR A 451 39.55 23.46 -9.05
C THR A 451 38.63 23.72 -7.86
N SER A 452 37.68 24.66 -7.98
CA SER A 452 36.71 24.95 -6.93
C SER A 452 35.32 25.31 -7.43
N CYS A 453 34.32 25.19 -6.55
CA CYS A 453 32.97 25.66 -6.75
C CYS A 453 32.60 26.65 -5.63
N PHE A 454 32.24 27.88 -5.99
CA PHE A 454 31.70 28.85 -5.04
C PHE A 454 30.18 28.67 -4.94
N TRP A 455 29.67 28.65 -3.71
CA TRP A 455 28.29 28.23 -3.41
C TRP A 455 27.66 29.13 -2.36
N THR A 456 26.56 29.83 -2.69
CA THR A 456 25.89 30.81 -1.80
C THR A 456 25.00 30.16 -0.75
N GLN A 457 25.48 29.12 -0.06
CA GLN A 457 24.82 28.55 1.11
C GLN A 457 25.85 28.33 2.23
N SER A 458 25.35 28.22 3.45
CA SER A 458 26.17 28.00 4.63
C SER A 458 26.83 26.62 4.65
N TYR A 459 28.00 26.54 5.30
CA TYR A 459 28.77 25.30 5.47
C TYR A 459 27.94 24.09 5.95
N PRO A 460 27.00 24.20 6.92
CA PRO A 460 26.11 23.11 7.31
C PRO A 460 25.31 22.49 6.15
N VAL A 461 24.76 23.32 5.25
CA VAL A 461 23.93 22.86 4.12
C VAL A 461 24.82 22.20 3.05
N THR A 462 25.95 22.83 2.71
CA THR A 462 26.90 22.30 1.74
C THR A 462 27.51 20.98 2.22
N LEU A 463 27.85 20.86 3.51
CA LEU A 463 28.35 19.61 4.10
C LEU A 463 27.30 18.50 4.07
N ALA A 464 26.05 18.79 4.44
CA ALA A 464 24.96 17.82 4.38
C ALA A 464 24.70 17.30 2.95
N LEU A 465 24.83 18.18 1.95
CA LEU A 465 24.74 17.84 0.52
C LEU A 465 25.93 16.99 0.05
N MET A 466 27.16 17.33 0.45
CA MET A 466 28.34 16.53 0.12
C MET A 466 28.31 15.14 0.78
N GLN A 467 27.88 15.05 2.04
CA GLN A 467 27.61 13.78 2.71
C GLN A 467 26.61 12.93 1.91
N TYR A 468 25.53 13.54 1.41
CA TYR A 468 24.55 12.87 0.56
C TYR A 468 25.15 12.37 -0.76
N PHE A 469 25.98 13.16 -1.47
CA PHE A 469 26.59 12.68 -2.73
C PHE A 469 27.52 11.48 -2.51
N TYR A 470 28.09 11.33 -1.32
CA TYR A 470 28.92 10.17 -0.96
C TYR A 470 28.07 8.96 -0.51
N SER A 471 27.05 9.15 0.33
CA SER A 471 26.25 8.04 0.89
C SER A 471 25.01 7.65 0.08
N LEU A 472 24.46 8.56 -0.72
CA LEU A 472 23.13 8.50 -1.34
C LEU A 472 21.97 8.24 -0.34
N SER A 473 22.15 8.67 0.92
CA SER A 473 21.23 8.54 2.06
C SER A 473 21.31 9.76 3.00
N LEU A 474 20.35 9.90 3.92
CA LEU A 474 20.28 10.98 4.94
C LEU A 474 20.38 10.39 6.36
N ASP A 475 21.62 10.14 6.80
CA ASP A 475 21.90 9.37 8.00
C ASP A 475 22.48 10.19 9.15
N THR A 476 23.06 11.37 8.87
CA THR A 476 23.69 12.20 9.90
C THR A 476 22.67 13.09 10.59
N ALA A 477 22.90 13.41 11.88
CA ALA A 477 22.04 14.35 12.61
C ALA A 477 22.00 15.74 11.94
N LEU A 478 23.11 16.16 11.31
CA LEU A 478 23.20 17.38 10.52
C LEU A 478 22.23 17.37 9.33
N GLN A 479 22.19 16.26 8.58
CA GLN A 479 21.26 16.09 7.45
C GLN A 479 19.79 16.09 7.87
N ARG A 480 19.48 15.80 9.15
CA ARG A 480 18.10 15.78 9.69
C ARG A 480 17.65 17.09 10.30
N ALA A 481 18.55 18.04 10.54
CA ALA A 481 18.19 19.33 11.08
C ALA A 481 17.11 19.99 10.18
N PRO A 482 15.92 20.38 10.71
CA PRO A 482 14.81 20.85 9.88
C PRO A 482 15.16 22.03 8.96
N ALA A 483 16.00 22.96 9.43
CA ALA A 483 16.52 24.05 8.61
C ALA A 483 17.36 23.56 7.42
N VAL A 484 18.24 22.57 7.63
CA VAL A 484 19.06 21.96 6.57
C VAL A 484 18.18 21.21 5.57
N LEU A 485 17.19 20.44 6.05
CA LEU A 485 16.22 19.76 5.20
C LEU A 485 15.49 20.73 4.28
N SER A 486 15.04 21.89 4.77
CA SER A 486 14.37 22.91 3.96
C SER A 486 15.23 23.41 2.79
N TYR A 487 16.52 23.68 3.03
CA TYR A 487 17.44 24.05 1.95
C TYR A 487 17.75 22.87 1.00
N LEU A 488 17.93 21.65 1.53
CA LEU A 488 18.13 20.46 0.68
C LEU A 488 16.92 20.18 -0.22
N LEU A 489 15.68 20.45 0.22
CA LEU A 489 14.49 20.29 -0.61
C LEU A 489 14.49 21.29 -1.77
N LEU A 490 14.82 22.56 -1.51
CA LEU A 490 14.98 23.60 -2.52
C LEU A 490 16.06 23.23 -3.55
N ILE A 491 17.26 22.86 -3.09
CA ILE A 491 18.40 22.41 -3.92
C ILE A 491 17.99 21.20 -4.78
N SER A 492 17.34 20.19 -4.19
CA SER A 492 16.92 18.99 -4.92
C SER A 492 15.88 19.28 -6.01
N THR A 493 15.13 20.39 -5.88
CA THR A 493 14.13 20.83 -6.84
C THR A 493 14.74 21.73 -7.92
N GLU A 494 15.65 22.65 -7.57
CA GLU A 494 16.34 23.56 -8.51
C GLU A 494 17.36 22.83 -9.41
N PHE A 495 17.98 21.75 -8.90
CA PHE A 495 18.88 20.88 -9.68
C PHE A 495 18.22 19.57 -10.15
N THR A 496 16.90 19.42 -9.98
CA THR A 496 16.11 18.24 -10.40
C THR A 496 16.77 16.90 -10.05
N ILE A 497 17.00 16.66 -8.75
CA ILE A 497 17.60 15.41 -8.21
C ILE A 497 16.49 14.59 -7.52
N PRO A 498 15.78 13.66 -8.21
CA PRO A 498 14.57 13.06 -7.65
C PRO A 498 14.82 12.17 -6.43
N HIS A 499 15.98 11.50 -6.39
CA HIS A 499 16.38 10.65 -5.26
C HIS A 499 16.59 11.46 -3.98
N LEU A 500 17.25 12.63 -4.09
CA LEU A 500 17.42 13.54 -2.95
C LEU A 500 16.06 14.09 -2.51
N GLN A 501 15.24 14.53 -3.46
CA GLN A 501 13.92 15.09 -3.16
C GLN A 501 13.03 14.08 -2.41
N ALA A 502 13.05 12.80 -2.80
CA ALA A 502 12.32 11.74 -2.12
C ALA A 502 12.84 11.48 -0.69
N LEU A 503 14.17 11.43 -0.51
CA LEU A 503 14.80 11.25 0.81
C LEU A 503 14.54 12.44 1.74
N VAL A 504 14.66 13.66 1.26
CA VAL A 504 14.39 14.88 2.05
C VAL A 504 12.91 14.95 2.43
N ARG A 505 11.99 14.63 1.51
CA ARG A 505 10.55 14.58 1.80
C ARG A 505 10.23 13.53 2.87
N HIS A 506 10.83 12.35 2.78
CA HIS A 506 10.72 11.28 3.78
C HIS A 506 11.27 11.72 5.15
N ALA A 507 12.45 12.34 5.19
CA ALA A 507 13.03 12.88 6.42
C ALA A 507 12.14 13.96 7.04
N MET A 508 11.64 14.92 6.26
CA MET A 508 10.68 15.93 6.73
C MET A 508 9.39 15.32 7.26
N HIS A 509 8.90 14.23 6.67
CA HIS A 509 7.72 13.51 7.16
C HIS A 509 7.95 12.77 8.48
N ILE A 510 9.21 12.48 8.85
CA ILE A 510 9.60 11.89 10.14
C ILE A 510 9.83 12.99 11.18
N GLU A 511 10.58 14.03 10.83
CA GLU A 511 10.90 15.19 11.69
C GLU A 511 9.74 16.22 11.79
N LEU A 512 8.54 15.85 11.33
CA LEU A 512 7.35 16.69 11.39
C LEU A 512 6.78 16.70 12.81
N SER A 513 6.95 17.84 13.48
CA SER A 513 6.49 18.12 14.84
C SER A 513 5.69 19.42 14.88
N GLU A 514 4.98 19.66 15.99
CA GLU A 514 4.21 20.90 16.17
C GLU A 514 5.08 22.18 16.23
N ALA A 515 6.39 22.02 16.47
CA ALA A 515 7.37 23.10 16.42
C ALA A 515 7.92 23.31 14.99
N THR A 516 8.17 22.22 14.25
CA THR A 516 8.78 22.27 12.90
C THR A 516 7.78 22.48 11.76
N ALA A 517 6.49 22.25 12.01
CA ALA A 517 5.43 22.26 11.00
C ALA A 517 5.37 23.53 10.12
N LEU A 518 5.58 24.72 10.68
CA LEU A 518 5.50 25.96 9.90
C LEU A 518 6.64 26.09 8.88
N GLY A 519 7.89 25.86 9.31
CA GLY A 519 9.05 25.91 8.41
C GLY A 519 9.03 24.81 7.33
N ILE A 520 8.47 23.63 7.66
CA ILE A 520 8.25 22.55 6.69
C ILE A 520 7.15 22.92 5.69
N TYR A 521 6.07 23.59 6.13
CA TYR A 521 5.00 24.06 5.27
C TYR A 521 5.51 25.05 4.20
N ASP A 522 6.31 26.04 4.58
CA ASP A 522 6.83 27.07 3.66
C ASP A 522 7.83 26.47 2.64
N ALA A 523 8.68 25.55 3.09
CA ALA A 523 9.58 24.80 2.21
C ALA A 523 8.82 23.91 1.22
N ALA A 524 7.82 23.17 1.70
CA ALA A 524 6.99 22.29 0.88
C ALA A 524 6.17 23.09 -0.16
N ALA A 525 5.61 24.24 0.22
CA ALA A 525 4.92 25.16 -0.68
C ALA A 525 5.84 25.66 -1.80
N SER A 526 7.06 26.10 -1.44
CA SER A 526 8.07 26.55 -2.40
C SER A 526 8.50 25.47 -3.40
N CYS A 527 8.52 24.21 -2.97
CA CYS A 527 8.94 23.06 -3.79
C CYS A 527 7.79 22.30 -4.46
N ARG A 528 6.55 22.84 -4.40
CA ARG A 528 5.32 22.20 -4.94
C ARG A 528 5.00 20.81 -4.33
N CYS A 529 5.52 20.49 -3.15
CA CYS A 529 5.26 19.24 -2.43
C CYS A 529 3.91 19.29 -1.68
N ARG A 530 2.80 19.29 -2.44
CA ARG A 530 1.43 19.47 -1.91
C ARG A 530 1.08 18.54 -0.74
N SER A 531 1.43 17.26 -0.81
CA SER A 531 1.05 16.27 0.20
C SER A 531 1.70 16.56 1.56
N LEU A 532 3.02 16.80 1.58
CA LEU A 532 3.75 17.27 2.75
C LEU A 532 3.21 18.62 3.28
N GLN A 533 2.88 19.56 2.38
CA GLN A 533 2.28 20.84 2.74
C GLN A 533 0.93 20.67 3.47
N ILE A 534 0.04 19.81 2.97
CA ILE A 534 -1.25 19.50 3.62
C ILE A 534 -1.05 18.88 5.01
N ARG A 535 -0.09 17.96 5.14
CA ARG A 535 0.22 17.30 6.42
C ARG A 535 0.74 18.30 7.46
N ALA A 536 1.70 19.14 7.07
CA ALA A 536 2.26 20.19 7.92
C ALA A 536 1.21 21.24 8.34
N PHE A 537 0.37 21.68 7.40
CA PHE A 537 -0.75 22.57 7.68
C PHE A 537 -1.75 21.96 8.67
N THR A 538 -2.09 20.68 8.49
CA THR A 538 -3.02 19.95 9.38
C THR A 538 -2.47 19.84 10.80
N MET A 539 -1.16 19.60 10.96
CA MET A 539 -0.51 19.58 12.27
C MET A 539 -0.49 20.97 12.93
N HIS A 540 -0.14 22.02 12.18
CA HIS A 540 -0.17 23.40 12.68
C HIS A 540 -1.59 23.85 13.10
N LYS A 541 -2.62 23.44 12.36
CA LYS A 541 -4.02 23.73 12.69
C LYS A 541 -4.45 23.06 13.99
N ARG A 542 -4.05 21.81 14.24
CA ARG A 542 -4.32 21.09 15.50
C ARG A 542 -3.73 21.82 16.70
N ARG A 543 -2.47 22.25 16.62
CA ARG A 543 -1.82 23.05 17.68
C ARG A 543 -2.65 24.29 18.03
N LYS A 544 -3.00 25.14 17.05
CA LYS A 544 -3.85 26.32 17.30
C LYS A 544 -5.22 26.00 17.89
N GLN A 545 -5.80 24.83 17.59
CA GLN A 545 -7.05 24.40 18.20
C GLN A 545 -6.86 23.98 19.67
N LEU A 546 -5.74 23.32 20.01
CA LEU A 546 -5.38 22.98 21.37
C LEU A 546 -5.06 24.23 22.20
N ASP A 547 -4.27 25.15 21.66
CA ASP A 547 -3.94 26.45 22.28
C ASP A 547 -5.24 27.22 22.61
N ASN A 548 -6.16 27.36 21.64
CA ASN A 548 -7.47 28.00 21.83
C ASN A 548 -8.40 27.30 22.84
N VAL A 549 -8.19 26.00 23.12
CA VAL A 549 -8.94 25.25 24.14
C VAL A 549 -8.28 25.40 25.51
N ALA A 550 -6.95 25.43 25.56
CA ALA A 550 -6.19 25.72 26.77
C ALA A 550 -6.47 27.14 27.29
N ASP A 551 -6.51 28.15 26.41
CA ASP A 551 -6.86 29.53 26.76
C ASP A 551 -8.33 29.70 27.21
N ARG A 552 -9.21 28.74 26.89
CA ARG A 552 -10.61 28.71 27.32
C ARG A 552 -10.83 27.93 28.62
N LEU A 553 -9.84 27.20 29.10
CA LEU A 553 -9.86 26.61 30.44
C LEU A 553 -9.44 27.71 31.43
N PRO A 554 -10.30 28.11 32.39
CA PRO A 554 -9.94 29.16 33.33
C PRO A 554 -8.71 28.74 34.12
N SER A 555 -7.67 29.59 34.11
CA SER A 555 -6.40 29.22 34.72
C SER A 555 -6.59 28.98 36.23
N GLN A 556 -6.20 27.80 36.73
CA GLN A 556 -6.22 27.52 38.17
C GLN A 556 -5.27 28.42 38.99
N ARG A 557 -4.55 29.35 38.34
CA ARG A 557 -3.73 30.38 38.99
C ARG A 557 -4.52 31.58 39.53
N GLU A 558 -5.79 31.76 39.15
CA GLU A 558 -6.59 32.88 39.68
C GLU A 558 -7.43 32.53 40.92
N ILE A 559 -7.78 31.26 41.11
CA ILE A 559 -8.50 30.78 42.32
C ILE A 559 -7.64 30.98 43.60
N GLY A 560 -6.32 31.03 43.46
CA GLY A 560 -5.38 31.34 44.56
C GLY A 560 -5.23 32.82 44.90
N ARG A 561 -5.66 33.76 44.04
CA ARG A 561 -5.57 35.22 44.29
C ARG A 561 -6.89 35.86 44.73
N ALA A 562 -8.02 35.21 44.48
CA ALA A 562 -9.34 35.69 44.91
C ALA A 562 -9.66 35.46 46.41
N ARG A 563 -8.70 34.99 47.23
CA ARG A 563 -8.88 34.74 48.68
C ARG A 563 -8.09 35.67 49.61
N SER A 564 -7.34 36.65 49.08
CA SER A 564 -6.51 37.56 49.88
C SER A 564 -7.02 39.01 49.95
N ASN A 565 -8.21 39.32 49.43
CA ASN A 565 -8.70 40.70 49.28
C ASN A 565 -10.13 40.94 49.84
N SER A 566 -10.53 40.21 50.88
CA SER A 566 -11.85 40.35 51.53
C SER A 566 -11.80 40.33 53.06
N GLN A 567 -10.73 40.84 53.67
CA GLN A 567 -10.68 41.16 55.10
C GLN A 567 -10.03 42.54 55.31
N GLY A 568 -10.87 43.58 55.33
CA GLY A 568 -10.40 44.97 55.40
C GLY A 568 -11.50 46.00 55.66
N ALA A 569 -12.59 45.65 56.35
CA ALA A 569 -13.72 46.56 56.59
C ALA A 569 -14.47 46.33 57.93
N TRP A 570 -13.79 45.91 58.99
CA TRP A 570 -14.32 46.01 60.36
C TRP A 570 -13.24 46.53 61.31
N ARG A 571 -13.08 47.85 61.35
CA ARG A 571 -12.47 48.54 62.49
C ARG A 571 -13.58 48.89 63.48
N SER A 572 -13.51 48.34 64.70
CA SER A 572 -13.44 49.11 65.96
C SER A 572 -13.96 48.30 67.14
N ALA A 573 -13.05 47.85 68.03
CA ALA A 573 -13.24 47.82 69.49
C ALA A 573 -11.98 47.27 70.20
N ARG A 574 -11.26 48.19 70.84
CA ARG A 574 -10.50 48.09 72.11
C ARG A 574 -9.70 46.82 72.50
N GLU A 575 -8.39 47.06 72.65
CA GLU A 575 -7.60 46.92 73.90
C GLU A 575 -7.46 45.57 74.63
N SER A 576 -6.25 44.97 74.51
CA SER A 576 -5.44 44.43 75.64
C SER A 576 -5.93 43.16 76.39
N LYS A 577 -5.14 42.29 77.01
CA LYS A 577 -3.68 42.21 77.33
C LYS A 577 -3.30 40.69 77.55
N PRO A 578 -2.12 40.23 78.05
CA PRO A 578 -1.19 39.48 77.17
C PRO A 578 -0.57 38.16 77.73
N LEU A 579 0.42 37.61 76.96
CA LEU A 579 1.54 36.70 77.35
C LEU A 579 1.24 35.18 77.55
N PRO A 580 2.25 34.26 77.48
CA PRO A 580 3.59 34.33 76.84
C PRO A 580 4.09 33.09 76.03
N ARG A 581 4.99 33.35 75.06
CA ARG A 581 6.29 32.67 74.71
C ARG A 581 6.50 31.13 74.83
N SER A 582 6.74 30.48 73.67
CA SER A 582 7.99 29.77 73.17
C SER A 582 8.96 29.03 74.13
N PRO A 583 9.83 28.05 73.71
CA PRO A 583 10.40 27.87 72.36
C PRO A 583 10.71 26.42 71.85
N SER A 584 11.42 26.38 70.72
CA SER A 584 12.00 25.31 69.88
C SER A 584 12.82 24.15 70.50
N ALA A 585 12.83 23.00 69.80
CA ALA A 585 14.03 22.24 69.36
C ALA A 585 13.65 21.08 68.39
N GLY A 586 14.60 20.59 67.56
CA GLY A 586 14.53 19.29 66.84
C GLY A 586 15.72 18.40 67.26
N PRO A 587 16.28 17.52 66.39
CA PRO A 587 15.67 16.56 65.46
C PRO A 587 16.14 15.09 65.76
N GLY A 588 15.59 14.05 65.11
CA GLY A 588 16.12 12.67 65.23
C GLY A 588 15.33 11.60 64.45
N SER A 589 16.01 10.53 64.03
CA SER A 589 15.48 9.37 63.26
C SER A 589 15.88 8.03 63.91
N PRO A 590 15.40 6.84 63.46
CA PRO A 590 14.07 6.46 63.00
C PRO A 590 13.38 5.54 64.06
N PRO A 591 13.40 4.16 64.11
CA PRO A 591 13.56 3.08 63.11
C PRO A 591 12.39 2.04 63.01
N ALA A 592 12.35 1.33 61.87
CA ALA A 592 11.99 -0.09 61.66
C ALA A 592 10.57 -0.70 61.96
N ALA A 593 10.24 -1.63 61.05
CA ALA A 593 9.64 -2.97 61.28
C ALA A 593 8.12 -3.24 61.04
N SER A 594 7.89 -4.04 59.98
CA SER A 594 6.84 -5.10 59.88
C SER A 594 5.36 -4.66 59.82
N ALA A 595 4.40 -5.48 59.41
CA ALA A 595 4.31 -6.56 58.41
C ALA A 595 2.80 -6.93 58.28
N ALA A 596 2.46 -7.86 57.37
CA ALA A 596 1.20 -8.63 57.35
C ALA A 596 -0.13 -7.83 57.20
N GLN A 597 -0.81 -7.93 56.07
CA GLN A 597 -1.81 -8.99 55.76
C GLN A 597 -3.04 -9.04 56.69
N SER A 598 -4.16 -8.47 56.24
CA SER A 598 -5.41 -9.21 55.92
C SER A 598 -6.39 -8.18 55.29
N ARG A 599 -7.13 -8.42 54.21
CA ARG A 599 -7.99 -9.53 53.73
C ARG A 599 -9.26 -9.70 54.59
N ARG A 600 -10.43 -9.64 53.92
CA ARG A 600 -11.82 -9.71 54.43
C ARG A 600 -12.40 -8.34 54.85
N LYS A 601 -13.69 -8.07 54.66
CA LYS A 601 -14.73 -8.77 53.85
C LYS A 601 -15.85 -7.79 53.48
N ASP A 602 -16.67 -8.23 52.54
CA ASP A 602 -17.95 -7.65 52.14
C ASP A 602 -18.86 -7.32 53.33
N HIS A 603 -19.59 -6.20 53.24
CA HIS A 603 -20.92 -6.09 53.81
C HIS A 603 -21.85 -5.28 52.89
N SER A 604 -22.83 -5.98 52.34
CA SER A 604 -24.04 -5.41 51.74
C SER A 604 -25.07 -5.08 52.81
N VAL A 605 -25.67 -3.89 52.79
CA VAL A 605 -27.02 -3.65 53.32
C VAL A 605 -27.75 -2.64 52.40
N GLU A 606 -29.02 -2.92 52.13
CA GLU A 606 -29.91 -2.10 51.32
C GLU A 606 -30.43 -0.86 52.07
N SER A 607 -30.90 0.15 51.34
CA SER A 607 -32.21 0.74 51.66
C SER A 607 -32.80 1.49 50.46
N ARG A 608 -34.13 1.41 50.35
CA ARG A 608 -34.96 2.02 49.30
C ARG A 608 -35.13 3.53 49.57
N MET A 609 -35.38 4.31 48.53
CA MET A 609 -36.68 4.98 48.42
C MET A 609 -37.02 5.35 46.96
N SER A 610 -38.32 5.43 46.70
CA SER A 610 -38.96 5.55 45.38
C SER A 610 -39.29 6.99 45.02
N HIS A 611 -39.34 7.31 43.73
CA HIS A 611 -40.44 8.12 43.18
C HIS A 611 -40.76 7.73 41.73
N SER A 612 -42.04 7.86 41.39
CA SER A 612 -42.66 7.39 40.15
C SER A 612 -42.99 8.55 39.20
N SER A 613 -42.87 8.31 37.91
CA SER A 613 -43.76 8.84 36.87
C SER A 613 -43.49 8.06 35.59
N GLY A 614 -44.52 7.81 34.77
CA GLY A 614 -44.35 6.96 33.59
C GLY A 614 -45.28 7.34 32.44
N SER A 615 -44.96 6.86 31.25
CA SER A 615 -45.94 6.59 30.21
C SER A 615 -45.41 5.71 29.08
N ARG A 616 -46.21 4.67 28.79
CA ARG A 616 -46.48 4.10 27.46
C ARG A 616 -45.28 3.55 26.66
N VAL A 617 -45.01 2.26 26.89
CA VAL A 617 -44.46 1.35 25.88
C VAL A 617 -45.64 0.69 25.15
N GLY A 618 -45.54 0.56 23.82
CA GLY A 618 -46.46 -0.23 23.01
C GLY A 618 -45.85 -1.60 22.68
N ASP A 619 -46.64 -2.67 22.75
CA ASP A 619 -46.18 -4.03 22.49
C ASP A 619 -45.85 -4.30 21.01
N PRO A 620 -44.81 -5.09 20.69
CA PRO A 620 -44.57 -5.60 19.35
C PRO A 620 -45.40 -6.87 19.05
N PRO A 621 -45.68 -7.19 17.77
CA PRO A 621 -46.58 -8.28 17.40
C PRO A 621 -45.96 -9.67 17.58
N LYS A 622 -46.81 -10.62 18.00
CA LYS A 622 -46.48 -12.05 18.16
C LYS A 622 -46.36 -12.74 16.80
N PHE A 623 -45.18 -13.28 16.47
CA PHE A 623 -45.04 -14.28 15.40
C PHE A 623 -45.00 -15.69 15.98
N ARG A 624 -45.81 -16.57 15.38
CA ARG A 624 -46.08 -17.95 15.84
C ARG A 624 -45.12 -18.91 15.14
N ILE A 625 -44.19 -19.52 15.90
CA ILE A 625 -43.28 -20.54 15.38
C ILE A 625 -44.06 -21.84 15.15
N VAL A 626 -44.06 -22.36 13.93
CA VAL A 626 -44.50 -23.71 13.60
C VAL A 626 -43.25 -24.58 13.41
N VAL A 627 -42.98 -25.47 14.37
CA VAL A 627 -41.90 -26.45 14.27
C VAL A 627 -42.45 -27.73 13.66
N THR A 628 -41.93 -28.13 12.50
CA THR A 628 -42.14 -29.48 11.94
C THR A 628 -40.87 -30.31 12.13
N PRO A 629 -40.93 -31.50 12.77
CA PRO A 629 -39.76 -32.33 13.00
C PRO A 629 -39.39 -33.16 11.74
N PRO A 630 -38.09 -33.48 11.53
CA PRO A 630 -37.67 -34.34 10.43
C PRO A 630 -37.98 -35.82 10.72
N SER A 631 -38.57 -36.51 9.75
CA SER A 631 -38.91 -37.93 9.83
C SER A 631 -37.71 -38.84 9.54
N ILE A 632 -37.44 -39.76 10.46
CA ILE A 632 -36.39 -40.79 10.36
C ILE A 632 -36.97 -42.06 9.69
N PRO A 633 -36.36 -42.60 8.63
CA PRO A 633 -36.58 -44.00 8.23
C PRO A 633 -35.68 -44.91 9.07
N SER A 634 -36.29 -45.72 9.93
CA SER A 634 -35.63 -46.82 10.62
C SER A 634 -35.37 -47.98 9.66
N ASN A 635 -34.18 -48.60 9.74
CA ASN A 635 -33.99 -50.05 9.88
C ASN A 635 -32.52 -50.46 9.71
N LEU A 636 -31.82 -50.57 10.84
CA LEU A 636 -30.55 -51.28 10.95
C LEU A 636 -30.82 -52.64 11.61
N LYS A 637 -30.63 -53.74 10.87
CA LYS A 637 -30.54 -55.09 11.45
C LYS A 637 -29.30 -55.82 10.96
N ARG A 638 -28.38 -56.02 11.92
CA ARG A 638 -27.32 -57.04 12.03
C ARG A 638 -26.42 -57.31 10.83
N SER A 639 -25.14 -57.03 11.05
CA SER A 639 -24.03 -57.76 10.44
C SER A 639 -24.05 -59.25 10.85
N GLN A 640 -23.65 -60.13 9.93
CA GLN A 640 -22.89 -61.33 10.25
C GLN A 640 -22.03 -61.78 9.06
N SER A 641 -21.04 -62.61 9.36
CA SER A 641 -19.77 -62.80 8.68
C SER A 641 -19.71 -63.89 7.60
N LEU A 642 -18.66 -63.81 6.76
CA LEU A 642 -17.91 -64.91 6.13
C LEU A 642 -18.64 -65.83 5.10
N GLY A 643 -18.06 -65.97 3.91
CA GLY A 643 -18.46 -66.99 2.93
C GLY A 643 -17.82 -66.79 1.55
N SER A 644 -16.78 -67.56 1.23
CA SER A 644 -16.13 -67.59 -0.08
C SER A 644 -16.94 -68.36 -1.13
N ARG A 645 -16.90 -67.94 -2.41
CA ARG A 645 -16.79 -68.80 -3.62
C ARG A 645 -16.86 -68.01 -4.94
N LEU A 646 -15.89 -68.26 -5.82
CA LEU A 646 -16.02 -68.19 -7.30
C LEU A 646 -16.80 -69.46 -7.77
N PRO A 647 -17.53 -69.49 -8.91
CA PRO A 647 -16.91 -69.40 -10.25
C PRO A 647 -17.75 -68.88 -11.47
N ARG A 648 -17.08 -68.09 -12.34
CA ARG A 648 -16.92 -68.27 -13.83
C ARG A 648 -18.16 -68.40 -14.79
N PRO A 649 -18.01 -68.36 -16.15
CA PRO A 649 -18.74 -67.36 -16.95
C PRO A 649 -19.54 -67.85 -18.19
N VAL A 650 -20.42 -66.98 -18.71
CA VAL A 650 -21.19 -67.10 -19.98
C VAL A 650 -21.44 -65.64 -20.49
N SER A 651 -21.28 -65.21 -21.75
CA SER A 651 -20.70 -65.80 -22.99
C SER A 651 -20.16 -64.68 -23.97
N ARG A 652 -20.52 -64.70 -25.27
CA ARG A 652 -20.30 -63.70 -26.35
C ARG A 652 -21.46 -63.83 -27.38
N PRO A 653 -21.69 -62.81 -28.21
CA PRO A 653 -21.52 -63.00 -29.68
C PRO A 653 -20.61 -61.89 -30.29
N LYS A 654 -19.59 -62.22 -31.09
CA LYS A 654 -19.61 -62.34 -32.58
C LYS A 654 -20.15 -61.08 -33.28
N LEU A 655 -19.30 -60.16 -33.78
CA LEU A 655 -18.53 -60.18 -35.05
C LEU A 655 -19.39 -59.98 -36.32
N GLY A 656 -19.14 -58.87 -37.01
CA GLY A 656 -19.54 -58.60 -38.39
C GLY A 656 -18.54 -57.61 -39.01
N LEU A 657 -17.64 -58.10 -39.86
CA LEU A 657 -16.71 -57.30 -40.65
C LEU A 657 -17.35 -57.00 -42.01
N SER A 658 -17.16 -55.79 -42.53
CA SER A 658 -17.12 -55.56 -43.98
C SER A 658 -16.13 -54.44 -44.29
N SER A 659 -15.48 -54.55 -45.44
CA SER A 659 -14.24 -53.84 -45.78
C SER A 659 -14.43 -52.96 -47.01
N SER A 660 -13.77 -51.80 -47.02
CA SER A 660 -13.21 -51.22 -48.25
C SER A 660 -12.21 -50.12 -47.95
N SER A 661 -11.03 -50.21 -48.55
CA SER A 661 -10.07 -49.12 -48.76
C SER A 661 -9.74 -49.05 -50.24
N PRO A 662 -9.28 -47.89 -50.72
CA PRO A 662 -7.95 -47.83 -51.32
C PRO A 662 -7.13 -46.70 -50.62
N ARG A 663 -5.79 -46.78 -50.42
CA ARG A 663 -4.69 -46.87 -51.40
C ARG A 663 -4.76 -45.69 -52.40
N HIS A 664 -3.73 -44.90 -52.70
CA HIS A 664 -2.30 -44.76 -52.32
C HIS A 664 -2.00 -43.24 -52.52
N ASP A 665 -0.94 -42.58 -52.05
CA ASP A 665 0.49 -42.86 -52.25
C ASP A 665 1.37 -42.10 -51.24
N SER A 666 2.63 -42.53 -51.15
CA SER A 666 3.69 -41.95 -50.32
C SER A 666 4.83 -41.38 -51.16
N VAL A 667 5.44 -40.28 -50.70
CA VAL A 667 6.78 -39.86 -51.13
C VAL A 667 7.66 -39.68 -49.89
N VAL A 668 8.88 -40.23 -49.97
CA VAL A 668 9.84 -40.33 -48.86
C VAL A 668 11.11 -39.56 -49.20
N SER A 669 11.60 -38.74 -48.27
CA SER A 669 13.02 -38.40 -48.01
C SER A 669 13.06 -37.56 -46.71
N VAL A 670 13.63 -37.95 -45.58
CA VAL A 670 14.96 -38.53 -45.22
C VAL A 670 16.08 -37.48 -45.17
N MET A 671 16.63 -37.32 -43.94
CA MET A 671 17.89 -36.62 -43.59
C MET A 671 17.93 -35.09 -43.83
N GLN A 672 18.70 -34.28 -43.09
CA GLN A 672 19.73 -34.54 -42.07
C GLN A 672 19.88 -33.33 -41.12
N MET A 673 20.34 -33.54 -39.87
CA MET A 673 21.00 -32.46 -39.11
C MET A 673 22.44 -32.29 -39.58
N PRO A 674 23.08 -31.12 -39.37
CA PRO A 674 24.12 -31.11 -38.34
C PRO A 674 24.29 -29.80 -37.54
N LEU A 675 24.68 -29.99 -36.26
CA LEU A 675 25.76 -29.35 -35.49
C LEU A 675 26.03 -27.82 -35.55
N THR A 676 26.20 -27.25 -34.35
CA THR A 676 26.88 -25.96 -34.08
C THR A 676 28.41 -26.12 -34.15
N PRO A 677 29.26 -25.06 -34.26
CA PRO A 677 29.68 -24.32 -33.05
C PRO A 677 30.10 -22.82 -33.19
N ASN A 678 30.03 -22.11 -32.06
CA ASN A 678 30.95 -21.05 -31.55
C ASN A 678 31.53 -19.88 -32.40
N SER A 679 31.37 -18.67 -31.82
CA SER A 679 32.42 -17.72 -31.36
C SER A 679 32.51 -16.28 -31.92
N PHE A 680 32.60 -15.34 -30.96
CA PHE A 680 33.36 -14.07 -30.91
C PHE A 680 33.76 -13.28 -32.18
N ALA A 681 33.38 -11.98 -32.22
CA ALA A 681 34.36 -10.87 -32.35
C ALA A 681 33.74 -9.49 -32.00
N ARG A 682 34.60 -8.52 -31.63
CA ARG A 682 34.28 -7.09 -31.38
C ARG A 682 35.11 -6.19 -32.30
N SER A 683 34.53 -5.10 -32.83
CA SER A 683 35.13 -3.76 -33.02
C SER A 683 34.05 -2.82 -33.60
N ARG A 684 33.86 -1.53 -33.23
CA ARG A 684 34.76 -0.34 -33.27
C ARG A 684 35.28 -0.10 -34.71
N LEU A 685 35.20 1.09 -35.33
CA LEU A 685 35.29 2.48 -34.85
C LEU A 685 34.81 3.50 -35.92
N ALA A 686 34.43 4.73 -35.51
CA ALA A 686 34.47 6.05 -36.21
C ALA A 686 33.86 6.23 -37.64
N GLY A 687 33.43 7.42 -38.09
CA GLY A 687 33.28 8.72 -37.41
C GLY A 687 33.81 9.93 -38.20
N MET A 688 32.92 10.70 -38.87
CA MET A 688 33.04 12.06 -39.49
C MET A 688 31.60 12.45 -39.93
N GLY A 689 31.03 13.65 -39.83
CA GLY A 689 31.52 15.03 -39.63
C GLY A 689 31.76 15.71 -41.00
N ILE A 690 31.19 16.85 -41.42
CA ILE A 690 30.36 17.94 -40.81
C ILE A 690 29.54 18.64 -41.97
N PRO A 691 28.48 19.46 -41.70
CA PRO A 691 27.61 20.14 -42.71
C PRO A 691 28.22 21.50 -43.20
N PRO A 692 27.54 22.56 -43.74
CA PRO A 692 26.10 22.82 -43.99
C PRO A 692 25.72 23.57 -45.32
N ALA A 693 24.41 23.85 -45.52
CA ALA A 693 23.92 25.01 -46.28
C ALA A 693 22.46 25.39 -45.94
N GLU A 694 22.17 26.68 -46.11
CA GLU A 694 20.90 27.44 -46.01
C GLU A 694 19.76 26.86 -46.87
N GLY A 695 18.47 27.21 -46.78
CA GLY A 695 17.75 28.39 -46.27
C GLY A 695 16.26 28.30 -46.72
N PRO A 696 15.37 29.24 -46.35
CA PRO A 696 13.93 28.95 -46.26
C PRO A 696 13.07 29.39 -47.46
N ARG A 697 11.91 28.74 -47.67
CA ARG A 697 10.75 29.35 -48.36
C ARG A 697 9.41 28.96 -47.73
N GLU A 698 8.54 29.97 -47.64
CA GLU A 698 7.14 29.87 -47.23
C GLU A 698 6.28 29.18 -48.30
N GLN A 699 5.12 28.63 -47.91
CA GLN A 699 3.86 29.08 -48.52
C GLN A 699 2.61 28.74 -47.67
N ARG A 700 1.61 29.62 -47.77
CA ARG A 700 0.29 29.52 -47.13
C ARG A 700 -0.68 28.68 -47.99
N GLY A 701 -1.55 27.89 -47.37
CA GLY A 701 -2.56 27.08 -48.07
C GLY A 701 -3.84 26.83 -47.28
N ARG A 702 -4.79 27.76 -47.45
CA ARG A 702 -6.19 27.86 -46.99
C ARG A 702 -7.04 26.58 -46.82
N ARG A 703 -7.71 26.54 -45.66
CA ARG A 703 -9.10 26.13 -45.34
C ARG A 703 -10.14 26.19 -46.49
N MET A 704 -10.89 25.09 -46.68
CA MET A 704 -12.36 24.97 -46.90
C MET A 704 -12.73 23.46 -46.86
N GLU A 705 -13.59 23.00 -45.95
CA GLU A 705 -15.05 22.81 -46.14
C GLU A 705 -15.44 21.75 -47.20
N ARG A 706 -15.72 20.54 -46.71
CA ARG A 706 -17.00 19.83 -46.90
C ARG A 706 -17.16 18.76 -45.81
#